data_AF-A0A0S3PZ35-F1
#
_entry.id   AF-A0A0S3PZ35-F1
#
_cell.length_a   1.000
_cell.length_b   1.000
_cell.length_c   1.000
_cell.angle_alpha   90.00
_cell.angle_beta   90.00
_cell.angle_gamma   90.00
#
_symmetry.space_group_name_H-M   'P 1'
#
loop_
_entity.id
_entity.type
_entity.pdbx_description
1 polymer ?
#
loop_
_entity_poly.entity_id
_entity_poly.type
_entity_poly.pdbx_seq_one_letter_code
_entity_poly.pdbx_strand_id
1 'polypeptide(L)'
;MAKIVISYRRADSEALTGRIRDRLVGHYGDQSIFMDIDSIPFGIDFRDYIKEALAETDVVLAIMGPRWIGASATGGPSRISEDTDPVRIEVETALARKIPVIPVLVDNAIMPQPSELPETLRNLAYRNAAVVDSGRDFHLHMDRLVRAMDKIVPGAPDTGGEVAVPPRRTEMYAQNLTQPPRSQPLTQTTAAAAAPGGRNWFKYVAIGLGVIVAGFVGLVVIGIFAPDTKKGGGTTTTTVTSPGGSVVSSTSSPPAPQPAPTPAPTPAPQPSVQPTPPPAPQPPPQRQTSSAPPATCGTATVYAFRDNFSPLNPGWDDPSASRYVENGQMVFNFKDPGLLTWLYRPMRFKAASVCATVRAPPQATKLDGVASGGVAFWATDYQNYYLAQVYIDGTYQVYRRLSGEWIPVVPRTKSEHLRTGLDSVNELQVTFKESNGTFFANGQKLVDFRGQPPKDGGAVGLHGESESDRGNQWRFTSIAVVEDEPLAQRPVSSKAQRAATAKLECKQSSDTAFADDFKRPDGGWGDLATTAFYDGGNLVIKPQENRTRTLLYSALRYVNATACVNLRWPSEPVQAEEIASGGIAFWGQNNKNFYEASLFRDGTFDIYRLIDDEWVTVVKRTKSAVIKTGANDINQLKVGMSNGIATLYINDTKVTEIPGQPPRAGGAIGLFGQSDKERPIGWRFVDAAVVD
;
A
#
# COMPACT_ATOMS: atom_id res chain seq x y z
N MET A 1 10.51 -16.44 -27.81
CA MET A 1 10.08 -16.00 -26.46
C MET A 1 10.63 -14.62 -26.28
N ALA A 2 9.88 -13.72 -25.65
CA ALA A 2 10.34 -12.36 -25.37
C ALA A 2 11.60 -12.38 -24.49
N LYS A 3 12.55 -11.49 -24.75
CA LYS A 3 13.69 -11.21 -23.87
C LYS A 3 13.65 -9.75 -23.43
N ILE A 4 13.31 -9.57 -22.16
CA ILE A 4 13.08 -8.27 -21.52
C ILE A 4 14.19 -8.05 -20.49
N VAL A 5 14.96 -6.97 -20.64
CA VAL A 5 15.99 -6.58 -19.65
C VAL A 5 15.46 -5.44 -18.78
N ILE A 6 15.68 -5.51 -17.46
CA ILE A 6 15.33 -4.48 -16.48
C ILE A 6 16.62 -3.86 -15.94
N SER A 7 16.96 -2.67 -16.44
CA SER A 7 18.04 -1.82 -15.95
C SER A 7 17.49 -0.87 -14.88
N TYR A 8 18.12 -0.83 -13.70
CA TYR A 8 17.67 -0.02 -12.58
C TYR A 8 18.83 0.34 -11.64
N ARG A 9 18.63 1.32 -10.76
CA ARG A 9 19.61 1.66 -9.72
C ARG A 9 19.13 1.11 -8.37
N ARG A 10 19.73 0.01 -7.90
CA ARG A 10 19.43 -0.67 -6.61
C ARG A 10 19.17 0.29 -5.47
N ALA A 11 20.17 1.15 -5.18
CA ALA A 11 20.16 2.12 -4.09
C ALA A 11 19.00 3.15 -4.11
N ASP A 12 18.14 3.13 -5.12
CA ASP A 12 17.05 4.08 -5.35
C ASP A 12 15.68 3.48 -5.68
N SER A 13 15.60 2.25 -6.20
CA SER A 13 14.34 1.71 -6.77
C SER A 13 14.09 0.22 -6.52
N GLU A 14 15.01 -0.49 -5.85
CA GLU A 14 15.02 -1.96 -5.68
C GLU A 14 13.67 -2.60 -5.32
N ALA A 15 13.01 -2.14 -4.25
CA ALA A 15 11.77 -2.77 -3.76
C ALA A 15 10.60 -2.67 -4.76
N LEU A 16 10.52 -1.60 -5.56
CA LEU A 16 9.49 -1.47 -6.59
C LEU A 16 9.90 -2.18 -7.89
N THR A 17 11.18 -2.11 -8.27
CA THR A 17 11.72 -2.89 -9.41
C THR A 17 11.46 -4.39 -9.21
N GLY A 18 11.56 -4.90 -7.98
CA GLY A 18 11.13 -6.25 -7.59
C GLY A 18 9.66 -6.53 -7.94
N ARG A 19 8.72 -5.69 -7.48
CA ARG A 19 7.29 -5.83 -7.80
C ARG A 19 6.99 -5.72 -9.31
N ILE A 20 7.72 -4.85 -10.03
CA ILE A 20 7.65 -4.73 -11.49
C ILE A 20 8.09 -6.04 -12.15
N ARG A 21 9.23 -6.63 -11.71
CA ARG A 21 9.69 -7.96 -12.16
C ARG A 21 8.62 -9.01 -11.92
N ASP A 22 8.09 -9.13 -10.71
CA ASP A 22 7.09 -10.16 -10.36
C ASP A 22 5.85 -10.10 -11.26
N ARG A 23 5.36 -8.88 -11.54
CA ARG A 23 4.19 -8.67 -12.43
C ARG A 23 4.48 -9.01 -13.89
N LEU A 24 5.72 -8.81 -14.36
CA LEU A 24 6.18 -9.18 -15.70
C LEU A 24 6.47 -10.68 -15.84
N VAL A 25 7.07 -11.30 -14.82
CA VAL A 25 7.29 -12.75 -14.71
C VAL A 25 5.97 -13.51 -14.75
N GLY A 26 4.94 -12.98 -14.09
CA GLY A 26 3.57 -13.52 -14.14
C GLY A 26 2.84 -13.38 -15.49
N HIS A 27 3.44 -12.75 -16.51
CA HIS A 27 2.84 -12.57 -17.85
C HIS A 27 3.73 -13.14 -18.98
N TYR A 28 5.04 -12.88 -18.95
CA TYR A 28 5.99 -13.36 -19.96
C TYR A 28 6.76 -14.63 -19.53
N GLY A 29 6.64 -15.06 -18.27
CA GLY A 29 7.40 -16.16 -17.69
C GLY A 29 8.78 -15.73 -17.18
N ASP A 30 9.29 -16.43 -16.15
CA ASP A 30 10.53 -16.07 -15.46
C ASP A 30 11.77 -16.03 -16.38
N GLN A 31 11.86 -17.00 -17.29
CA GLN A 31 12.95 -17.14 -18.27
C GLN A 31 12.98 -16.04 -19.36
N SER A 32 11.97 -15.16 -19.38
CA SER A 32 11.87 -14.01 -20.29
C SER A 32 12.35 -12.71 -19.65
N ILE A 33 12.52 -12.66 -18.32
CA ILE A 33 12.75 -11.42 -17.54
C ILE A 33 14.14 -11.42 -16.90
N PHE A 34 15.06 -10.66 -17.48
CA PHE A 34 16.44 -10.49 -17.03
C PHE A 34 16.55 -9.18 -16.24
N MET A 35 16.49 -9.26 -14.91
CA MET A 35 16.79 -8.15 -14.01
C MET A 35 18.24 -8.25 -13.56
N ASP A 36 18.95 -7.11 -13.53
CA ASP A 36 20.34 -6.99 -13.07
C ASP A 36 21.35 -7.81 -13.90
N ILE A 37 22.24 -7.13 -14.64
CA ILE A 37 23.39 -7.79 -15.28
C ILE A 37 24.51 -7.97 -14.23
N ASP A 38 24.18 -8.63 -13.13
CA ASP A 38 25.01 -8.79 -11.94
C ASP A 38 25.55 -10.24 -11.79
N SER A 39 24.97 -11.18 -12.55
CA SER A 39 25.46 -12.57 -12.70
C SER A 39 26.67 -12.69 -13.64
N ILE A 40 27.53 -11.67 -13.67
CA ILE A 40 28.72 -11.65 -14.53
C ILE A 40 29.75 -12.67 -13.99
N PRO A 41 30.18 -13.67 -14.79
CA PRO A 41 31.14 -14.65 -14.29
C PRO A 41 32.48 -14.01 -13.94
N PHE A 42 33.07 -14.41 -12.82
CA PHE A 42 34.36 -13.87 -12.35
C PHE A 42 35.45 -14.01 -13.42
N GLY A 43 36.04 -12.88 -13.82
CA GLY A 43 37.10 -12.83 -14.84
C GLY A 43 36.64 -12.44 -16.25
N ILE A 44 35.34 -12.22 -16.48
CA ILE A 44 34.80 -11.70 -17.75
C ILE A 44 34.78 -10.16 -17.73
N ASP A 45 35.05 -9.52 -18.88
CA ASP A 45 34.83 -8.07 -19.02
C ASP A 45 33.33 -7.77 -19.05
N PHE A 46 32.85 -7.07 -18.01
CA PHE A 46 31.44 -6.72 -17.85
C PHE A 46 30.84 -6.00 -19.06
N ARG A 47 31.64 -5.21 -19.79
CA ARG A 47 31.17 -4.46 -20.96
C ARG A 47 30.89 -5.37 -22.14
N ASP A 48 31.64 -6.46 -22.28
CA ASP A 48 31.40 -7.46 -23.33
C ASP A 48 30.27 -8.42 -22.92
N TYR A 49 30.15 -8.76 -21.64
CA TYR A 49 29.01 -9.52 -21.12
C TYR A 49 27.67 -8.75 -21.28
N ILE A 50 27.64 -7.44 -20.99
CA ILE A 50 26.47 -6.58 -21.27
C ILE A 50 26.15 -6.55 -22.78
N LYS A 51 27.16 -6.48 -23.65
CA LYS A 51 26.98 -6.57 -25.11
C LYS A 51 26.47 -7.95 -25.56
N GLU A 52 26.76 -9.02 -24.86
CA GLU A 52 26.27 -10.37 -25.20
C GLU A 52 24.82 -10.56 -24.71
N ALA A 53 24.51 -10.19 -23.46
CA ALA A 53 23.14 -10.20 -22.92
C ALA A 53 22.17 -9.35 -23.76
N LEU A 54 22.59 -8.15 -24.17
CA LEU A 54 21.83 -7.26 -25.05
C LEU A 54 21.88 -7.65 -26.54
N ALA A 55 22.42 -8.81 -26.92
CA ALA A 55 22.45 -9.24 -28.34
C ALA A 55 21.09 -9.78 -28.81
N GLU A 56 20.35 -10.44 -27.91
CA GLU A 56 19.05 -11.06 -28.20
C GLU A 56 17.89 -10.40 -27.42
N THR A 57 18.07 -9.18 -26.92
CA THR A 57 17.05 -8.46 -26.12
C THR A 57 16.07 -7.69 -27.00
N ASP A 58 14.77 -7.96 -26.82
CA ASP A 58 13.68 -7.30 -27.58
C ASP A 58 13.33 -5.92 -27.03
N VAL A 59 13.44 -5.72 -25.71
CA VAL A 59 13.08 -4.47 -25.02
C VAL A 59 13.86 -4.31 -23.72
N VAL A 60 14.28 -3.08 -23.43
CA VAL A 60 14.94 -2.69 -22.17
C VAL A 60 14.03 -1.74 -21.41
N LEU A 61 13.71 -2.08 -20.17
CA LEU A 61 13.06 -1.18 -19.22
C LEU A 61 14.15 -0.46 -18.42
N ALA A 62 14.20 0.87 -18.52
CA ALA A 62 15.09 1.70 -17.72
C ALA A 62 14.29 2.29 -16.55
N ILE A 63 14.36 1.65 -15.37
CA ILE A 63 13.62 2.07 -14.18
C ILE A 63 14.34 3.26 -13.54
N MET A 64 13.63 4.39 -13.48
CA MET A 64 14.14 5.68 -13.07
C MET A 64 13.46 6.13 -11.77
N GLY A 65 14.19 6.02 -10.66
CA GLY A 65 13.83 6.65 -9.39
C GLY A 65 14.38 8.08 -9.25
N PRO A 66 14.02 8.81 -8.17
CA PRO A 66 14.38 10.22 -7.97
C PRO A 66 15.89 10.54 -7.93
N ARG A 67 16.77 9.54 -7.75
CA ARG A 67 18.23 9.68 -7.78
C ARG A 67 18.87 8.83 -8.88
N TRP A 68 18.14 8.48 -9.95
CA TRP A 68 18.65 7.70 -11.07
C TRP A 68 19.92 8.30 -11.72
N ILE A 69 19.98 9.63 -11.84
CA ILE A 69 21.18 10.38 -12.31
C ILE A 69 22.41 10.12 -11.43
N GLY A 70 22.20 9.97 -10.10
CA GLY A 70 23.20 9.63 -9.10
C GLY A 70 24.21 10.74 -8.77
N ALA A 71 24.55 10.88 -7.50
CA ALA A 71 25.69 11.68 -7.07
C ALA A 71 27.00 10.92 -7.37
N SER A 72 28.04 11.63 -7.81
CA SER A 72 29.36 11.04 -8.06
C SER A 72 29.99 10.50 -6.78
N ALA A 73 30.70 9.39 -6.88
CA ALA A 73 31.47 8.83 -5.76
C ALA A 73 32.72 9.67 -5.41
N THR A 74 33.18 10.54 -6.31
CA THR A 74 34.43 11.30 -6.18
C THR A 74 34.22 12.82 -6.13
N GLY A 75 32.96 13.29 -6.11
CA GLY A 75 32.62 14.72 -6.18
C GLY A 75 32.71 15.32 -7.58
N GLY A 76 32.81 14.48 -8.62
CA GLY A 76 32.79 14.89 -10.03
C GLY A 76 31.38 15.12 -10.60
N PRO A 77 31.22 15.14 -11.94
CA PRO A 77 29.91 15.16 -12.59
C PRO A 77 29.08 13.92 -12.20
N SER A 78 27.76 14.00 -12.34
CA SER A 78 26.79 12.97 -11.92
C SER A 78 27.21 11.54 -12.28
N ARG A 79 26.82 10.55 -11.47
CA ARG A 79 27.26 9.15 -11.64
C ARG A 79 26.87 8.56 -13.00
N ILE A 80 25.71 8.94 -13.56
CA ILE A 80 25.31 8.56 -14.93
C ILE A 80 26.26 9.12 -16.01
N SER A 81 27.11 10.09 -15.67
CA SER A 81 28.17 10.66 -16.52
C SER A 81 29.53 9.98 -16.38
N GLU A 82 29.73 9.14 -15.36
CA GLU A 82 30.89 8.27 -15.24
C GLU A 82 30.82 7.21 -16.37
N ASP A 83 31.94 6.86 -16.99
CA ASP A 83 32.01 5.93 -18.14
C ASP A 83 31.91 4.45 -17.73
N THR A 84 31.94 4.20 -16.43
CA THR A 84 31.95 2.89 -15.78
C THR A 84 30.64 2.56 -15.05
N ASP A 85 29.65 3.46 -15.02
CA ASP A 85 28.36 3.18 -14.37
C ASP A 85 27.54 2.14 -15.18
N PRO A 86 27.16 0.98 -14.60
CA PRO A 86 26.51 -0.10 -15.37
C PRO A 86 25.21 0.34 -16.06
N VAL A 87 24.37 1.12 -15.34
CA VAL A 87 23.11 1.67 -15.86
C VAL A 87 23.32 2.53 -17.11
N ARG A 88 24.42 3.30 -17.16
CA ARG A 88 24.81 4.03 -18.37
C ARG A 88 25.15 3.05 -19.48
N ILE A 89 26.06 2.11 -19.24
CA ILE A 89 26.58 1.18 -20.26
C ILE A 89 25.47 0.33 -20.87
N GLU A 90 24.53 -0.16 -20.06
CA GLU A 90 23.34 -0.91 -20.48
C GLU A 90 22.47 -0.07 -21.43
N VAL A 91 22.04 1.12 -21.00
CA VAL A 91 21.12 1.96 -21.77
C VAL A 91 21.82 2.55 -23.00
N GLU A 92 23.09 2.94 -22.91
CA GLU A 92 23.90 3.44 -24.02
C GLU A 92 24.10 2.35 -25.10
N THR A 93 24.38 1.10 -24.68
CA THR A 93 24.47 -0.06 -25.60
C THR A 93 23.13 -0.35 -26.27
N ALA A 94 22.03 -0.31 -25.51
CA ALA A 94 20.68 -0.53 -26.05
C ALA A 94 20.27 0.56 -27.06
N LEU A 95 20.54 1.83 -26.76
CA LEU A 95 20.30 2.96 -27.66
C LEU A 95 21.14 2.85 -28.94
N ALA A 96 22.45 2.55 -28.83
CA ALA A 96 23.35 2.40 -29.96
C ALA A 96 22.93 1.26 -30.91
N ARG A 97 22.42 0.14 -30.35
CA ARG A 97 21.86 -0.99 -31.09
C ARG A 97 20.44 -0.77 -31.61
N LYS A 98 19.82 0.38 -31.31
CA LYS A 98 18.42 0.72 -31.62
C LYS A 98 17.38 -0.19 -30.98
N ILE A 99 17.74 -0.86 -29.88
CA ILE A 99 16.80 -1.66 -29.09
C ILE A 99 15.72 -0.72 -28.50
N PRO A 100 14.45 -1.14 -28.45
CA PRO A 100 13.40 -0.45 -27.70
C PRO A 100 13.75 -0.28 -26.21
N VAL A 101 14.30 0.87 -25.84
CA VAL A 101 14.36 1.34 -24.45
C VAL A 101 13.04 2.03 -24.09
N ILE A 102 12.42 1.64 -22.97
CA ILE A 102 11.28 2.30 -22.35
C ILE A 102 11.74 2.88 -21.01
N PRO A 103 11.74 4.21 -20.82
CA PRO A 103 11.92 4.80 -19.49
C PRO A 103 10.70 4.51 -18.62
N VAL A 104 10.92 4.10 -17.37
CA VAL A 104 9.85 3.83 -16.39
C VAL A 104 10.10 4.69 -15.16
N LEU A 105 9.39 5.82 -15.06
CA LEU A 105 9.47 6.74 -13.93
C LEU A 105 8.72 6.15 -12.72
N VAL A 106 9.39 6.13 -11.57
CA VAL A 106 8.86 5.58 -10.31
C VAL A 106 9.04 6.54 -9.14
N ASP A 107 8.20 6.40 -8.12
CA ASP A 107 8.28 7.16 -6.85
C ASP A 107 8.39 8.69 -7.03
N ASN A 108 7.65 9.21 -8.02
CA ASN A 108 7.62 10.62 -8.45
C ASN A 108 8.92 11.13 -9.12
N ALA A 109 9.75 10.24 -9.66
CA ALA A 109 10.86 10.64 -10.53
C ALA A 109 10.39 11.45 -11.74
N ILE A 110 11.23 12.42 -12.13
CA ILE A 110 11.03 13.28 -13.30
C ILE A 110 12.03 12.85 -14.39
N MET A 111 11.63 12.94 -15.65
CA MET A 111 12.50 12.59 -16.78
C MET A 111 13.72 13.53 -16.82
N PRO A 112 14.96 13.01 -16.86
CA PRO A 112 16.17 13.83 -16.95
C PRO A 112 16.20 14.73 -18.19
N GLN A 113 16.72 15.95 -18.06
CA GLN A 113 16.91 16.86 -19.18
C GLN A 113 18.08 16.41 -20.08
N PRO A 114 18.07 16.70 -21.40
CA PRO A 114 19.18 16.40 -22.30
C PRO A 114 20.53 17.05 -21.90
N SER A 115 20.51 18.08 -21.06
CA SER A 115 21.71 18.71 -20.48
C SER A 115 22.30 17.96 -19.28
N GLU A 116 21.53 17.11 -18.62
CA GLU A 116 21.92 16.33 -17.43
C GLU A 116 22.45 14.93 -17.79
N LEU A 117 22.43 14.59 -19.08
CA LEU A 117 22.84 13.30 -19.64
C LEU A 117 24.11 13.43 -20.50
N PRO A 118 24.98 12.39 -20.50
CA PRO A 118 26.02 12.23 -21.52
C PRO A 118 25.46 12.34 -22.93
N GLU A 119 26.28 12.83 -23.86
CA GLU A 119 25.89 13.09 -25.25
C GLU A 119 25.21 11.89 -25.93
N THR A 120 25.72 10.69 -25.69
CA THR A 120 25.20 9.42 -26.20
C THR A 120 23.88 8.98 -25.56
N LEU A 121 23.60 9.41 -24.32
CA LEU A 121 22.33 9.16 -23.62
C LEU A 121 21.25 10.23 -23.88
N ARG A 122 21.56 11.39 -24.48
CA ARG A 122 20.58 12.49 -24.66
C ARG A 122 19.28 12.09 -25.35
N ASN A 123 19.35 11.13 -26.27
CA ASN A 123 18.18 10.60 -26.98
C ASN A 123 17.20 9.81 -26.08
N LEU A 124 17.59 9.46 -24.84
CA LEU A 124 16.72 8.87 -23.83
C LEU A 124 15.65 9.86 -23.35
N ALA A 125 16.03 11.12 -23.12
CA ALA A 125 15.14 12.18 -22.60
C ALA A 125 13.94 12.49 -23.52
N TYR A 126 14.04 12.16 -24.81
CA TYR A 126 12.97 12.34 -25.79
C TYR A 126 12.09 11.10 -25.98
N ARG A 127 12.33 10.00 -25.24
CA ARG A 127 11.47 8.81 -25.26
C ARG A 127 10.27 9.00 -24.34
N ASN A 128 9.09 8.59 -24.81
CA ASN A 128 7.88 8.61 -24.01
C ASN A 128 7.99 7.62 -22.84
N ALA A 129 7.92 8.12 -21.61
CA ALA A 129 8.08 7.33 -20.40
C ALA A 129 6.76 6.67 -19.96
N ALA A 130 6.84 5.45 -19.43
CA ALA A 130 5.80 4.94 -18.55
C ALA A 130 5.98 5.55 -17.15
N VAL A 131 4.88 5.81 -16.45
CA VAL A 131 4.90 6.12 -15.02
C VAL A 131 4.33 4.90 -14.31
N VAL A 132 5.01 4.39 -13.27
CA VAL A 132 4.52 3.31 -12.40
C VAL A 132 4.44 3.84 -10.98
N ASP A 133 3.25 3.74 -10.39
CA ASP A 133 2.99 4.17 -9.02
C ASP A 133 3.33 3.01 -8.07
N SER A 134 3.95 3.29 -6.92
CA SER A 134 4.24 2.26 -5.91
C SER A 134 3.02 1.91 -5.05
N GLY A 135 1.99 2.77 -5.04
CA GLY A 135 0.77 2.64 -4.26
C GLY A 135 -0.42 2.02 -5.01
N ARG A 136 -1.45 2.85 -5.25
CA ARG A 136 -2.80 2.46 -5.66
C ARG A 136 -2.90 2.11 -7.14
N ASP A 137 -2.18 2.82 -8.00
CA ASP A 137 -2.31 2.69 -9.45
C ASP A 137 -1.26 1.73 -10.05
N PHE A 138 -0.44 1.08 -9.21
CA PHE A 138 0.58 0.09 -9.60
C PHE A 138 0.08 -0.90 -10.66
N HIS A 139 -1.07 -1.54 -10.43
CA HIS A 139 -1.62 -2.54 -11.34
C HIS A 139 -2.10 -1.92 -12.66
N LEU A 140 -2.77 -0.77 -12.63
CA LEU A 140 -3.22 -0.06 -13.83
C LEU A 140 -2.05 0.41 -14.69
N HIS A 141 -1.00 0.91 -14.05
CA HIS A 141 0.23 1.35 -14.70
C HIS A 141 1.04 0.18 -15.28
N MET A 142 1.17 -0.92 -14.54
CA MET A 142 1.79 -2.15 -15.06
C MET A 142 1.00 -2.77 -16.21
N ASP A 143 -0.32 -2.84 -16.13
CA ASP A 143 -1.16 -3.36 -17.22
C ASP A 143 -1.09 -2.48 -18.47
N ARG A 144 -0.91 -1.16 -18.30
CA ARG A 144 -0.64 -0.23 -19.42
C ARG A 144 0.75 -0.43 -20.02
N LEU A 145 1.77 -0.70 -19.20
CA LEU A 145 3.13 -0.99 -19.62
C LEU A 145 3.20 -2.33 -20.39
N VAL A 146 2.58 -3.39 -19.86
CA VAL A 146 2.46 -4.71 -20.50
C VAL A 146 1.77 -4.57 -21.87
N ARG A 147 0.61 -3.92 -21.96
CA ARG A 147 -0.08 -3.66 -23.25
C ARG A 147 0.71 -2.79 -24.25
N ALA A 148 1.77 -2.12 -23.82
CA ALA A 148 2.71 -1.45 -24.71
C ALA A 148 3.86 -2.38 -25.13
N MET A 149 4.39 -3.19 -24.21
CA MET A 149 5.43 -4.19 -24.44
C MET A 149 4.94 -5.34 -25.35
N ASP A 150 3.69 -5.79 -25.21
CA ASP A 150 3.06 -6.82 -26.06
C ASP A 150 3.03 -6.45 -27.56
N LYS A 151 3.20 -5.15 -27.88
CA LYS A 151 3.27 -4.62 -29.26
C LYS A 151 4.70 -4.49 -29.80
N ILE A 152 5.68 -4.83 -28.96
CA ILE A 152 7.12 -4.68 -29.22
C ILE A 152 7.78 -6.07 -29.21
N VAL A 153 7.42 -6.94 -28.25
CA VAL A 153 8.07 -8.24 -28.07
C VAL A 153 7.46 -9.36 -28.93
N PRO A 154 8.26 -10.26 -29.52
CA PRO A 154 7.78 -11.33 -30.39
C PRO A 154 7.23 -12.53 -29.61
N GLY A 155 6.00 -12.92 -29.93
CA GLY A 155 5.35 -14.10 -29.34
C GLY A 155 4.80 -13.88 -27.94
N ALA A 156 4.21 -12.71 -27.67
CA ALA A 156 3.33 -12.51 -26.53
C ALA A 156 2.17 -13.54 -26.56
N PRO A 157 1.63 -13.97 -25.40
CA PRO A 157 0.55 -14.95 -25.36
C PRO A 157 -0.70 -14.41 -26.07
N ASP A 158 -1.14 -15.13 -27.10
CA ASP A 158 -2.21 -14.69 -27.99
C ASP A 158 -3.56 -14.68 -27.26
N THR A 159 -3.93 -13.51 -26.75
CA THR A 159 -5.17 -13.26 -26.02
C THR A 159 -6.34 -12.98 -26.98
N GLY A 160 -6.42 -13.79 -28.04
CA GLY A 160 -7.49 -13.84 -29.04
C GLY A 160 -8.85 -14.33 -28.51
N GLY A 161 -9.19 -13.98 -27.27
CA GLY A 161 -10.53 -14.15 -26.72
C GLY A 161 -11.46 -13.06 -27.26
N GLU A 162 -12.11 -13.34 -28.39
CA GLU A 162 -13.04 -12.42 -29.02
C GLU A 162 -14.24 -12.10 -28.11
N VAL A 163 -14.17 -10.94 -27.42
CA VAL A 163 -15.35 -10.35 -26.77
C VAL A 163 -16.26 -9.81 -27.87
N ALA A 164 -17.19 -10.66 -28.31
CA ALA A 164 -18.11 -10.38 -29.39
C ALA A 164 -18.85 -9.04 -29.17
N VAL A 165 -18.52 -8.04 -29.98
CA VAL A 165 -19.24 -6.76 -30.01
C VAL A 165 -20.64 -7.04 -30.57
N PRO A 166 -21.74 -6.79 -29.82
CA PRO A 166 -23.07 -7.02 -30.35
C PRO A 166 -23.32 -6.11 -31.56
N PRO A 167 -23.83 -6.64 -32.69
CA PRO A 167 -23.96 -5.87 -33.92
C PRO A 167 -24.86 -4.65 -33.72
N ARG A 168 -24.41 -3.49 -34.23
CA ARG A 168 -25.17 -2.24 -34.18
C ARG A 168 -26.55 -2.44 -34.80
N ARG A 169 -27.62 -2.39 -33.99
CA ARG A 169 -29.00 -2.35 -34.47
C ARG A 169 -29.32 -0.96 -35.05
N THR A 170 -28.77 -0.67 -36.22
CA THR A 170 -29.10 0.53 -37.01
C THR A 170 -30.13 0.23 -38.11
N GLU A 171 -30.40 -1.05 -38.40
CA GLU A 171 -31.30 -1.50 -39.47
C GLU A 171 -32.59 -2.12 -38.93
N MET A 172 -33.42 -1.31 -38.27
CA MET A 172 -34.86 -1.62 -38.11
C MET A 172 -35.74 -0.35 -38.06
N TYR A 173 -35.37 0.68 -38.83
CA TYR A 173 -36.21 1.87 -39.04
C TYR A 173 -36.19 2.42 -40.48
N ALA A 174 -35.61 1.66 -41.43
CA ALA A 174 -35.38 2.07 -42.81
C ALA A 174 -36.45 1.53 -43.79
N GLN A 175 -37.74 1.67 -43.46
CA GLN A 175 -38.85 1.20 -44.33
C GLN A 175 -40.07 2.14 -44.45
N ASN A 176 -40.05 3.35 -43.88
CA ASN A 176 -41.25 4.21 -43.86
C ASN A 176 -41.00 5.72 -44.07
N LEU A 177 -40.02 6.10 -44.90
CA LEU A 177 -39.77 7.50 -45.30
C LEU A 177 -39.49 7.65 -46.81
N THR A 178 -40.50 7.35 -47.63
CA THR A 178 -40.51 7.65 -49.08
C THR A 178 -41.76 8.45 -49.48
N GLN A 179 -41.81 9.72 -49.07
CA GLN A 179 -42.67 10.74 -49.70
C GLN A 179 -42.08 12.15 -49.49
N PRO A 180 -42.08 13.02 -50.50
CA PRO A 180 -41.46 14.35 -50.43
C PRO A 180 -42.35 15.38 -49.71
N PRO A 181 -41.77 16.45 -49.12
CA PRO A 181 -42.53 17.47 -48.40
C PRO A 181 -43.36 18.35 -49.34
N ARG A 182 -44.60 18.64 -48.93
CA ARG A 182 -45.48 19.62 -49.57
C ARG A 182 -45.35 20.97 -48.83
N SER A 183 -45.41 22.07 -49.57
CA SER A 183 -45.16 23.43 -49.07
C SER A 183 -46.42 24.11 -48.50
N GLN A 184 -46.26 25.38 -48.06
CA GLN A 184 -47.26 26.38 -47.61
C GLN A 184 -47.22 26.72 -46.10
N PRO A 185 -47.50 27.99 -45.69
CA PRO A 185 -46.43 28.80 -45.08
C PRO A 185 -46.81 29.54 -43.79
N LEU A 186 -45.88 30.34 -43.25
CA LEU A 186 -46.17 31.40 -42.29
C LEU A 186 -45.53 32.73 -42.73
N THR A 187 -46.26 33.82 -42.48
CA THR A 187 -46.03 35.15 -43.05
C THR A 187 -45.07 35.99 -42.19
N GLN A 188 -44.41 36.97 -42.83
CA GLN A 188 -43.38 37.82 -42.24
C GLN A 188 -43.93 38.88 -41.26
N THR A 189 -43.07 39.36 -40.35
CA THR A 189 -42.94 40.77 -39.95
C THR A 189 -41.47 41.01 -39.55
N THR A 190 -40.94 42.23 -39.72
CA THR A 190 -39.49 42.47 -39.95
C THR A 190 -38.84 43.58 -39.11
N ALA A 191 -37.61 43.33 -38.65
CA ALA A 191 -36.52 44.31 -38.43
C ALA A 191 -35.20 43.49 -38.39
N ALA A 192 -34.09 43.72 -39.10
CA ALA A 192 -33.44 44.92 -39.66
C ALA A 192 -32.86 45.89 -38.61
N ALA A 193 -31.62 46.37 -38.68
CA ALA A 193 -30.41 45.96 -39.43
C ALA A 193 -29.19 46.75 -38.87
N ALA A 194 -27.94 46.25 -39.00
CA ALA A 194 -26.71 47.04 -39.23
C ALA A 194 -25.41 46.23 -39.06
N ALA A 195 -24.41 46.55 -39.89
CA ALA A 195 -22.98 46.35 -39.64
C ALA A 195 -22.25 47.67 -39.99
N PRO A 196 -21.02 47.87 -39.48
CA PRO A 196 -19.82 47.74 -40.33
C PRO A 196 -18.74 46.89 -39.63
N GLY A 197 -17.81 46.20 -40.32
CA GLY A 197 -16.77 46.76 -41.19
C GLY A 197 -15.53 47.15 -40.34
N GLY A 198 -14.29 46.70 -40.58
CA GLY A 198 -13.76 45.87 -41.66
C GLY A 198 -12.51 46.53 -42.28
N ARG A 199 -11.29 46.11 -41.87
CA ARG A 199 -10.04 46.51 -42.55
C ARG A 199 -8.88 45.54 -42.29
N ASN A 200 -8.03 45.37 -43.29
CA ASN A 200 -6.90 44.42 -43.27
C ASN A 200 -5.62 45.05 -42.71
N TRP A 201 -4.88 44.27 -41.90
CA TRP A 201 -3.47 44.51 -41.57
C TRP A 201 -2.64 43.33 -42.11
N PHE A 202 -2.05 43.52 -43.29
CA PHE A 202 -1.01 42.66 -43.86
C PHE A 202 -0.26 43.47 -44.93
N LYS A 203 0.84 44.12 -44.53
CA LYS A 203 1.94 44.66 -45.36
C LYS A 203 2.84 45.55 -44.50
N TYR A 204 4.01 45.03 -44.12
CA TYR A 204 5.32 45.63 -44.42
C TYR A 204 6.35 44.48 -44.40
N VAL A 205 7.37 44.55 -45.26
CA VAL A 205 8.24 43.41 -45.60
C VAL A 205 9.71 43.85 -45.73
N ALA A 206 10.54 43.31 -44.83
CA ALA A 206 11.96 42.98 -44.98
C ALA A 206 12.99 44.06 -45.41
N ILE A 207 14.24 43.59 -45.58
CA ILE A 207 15.49 44.29 -45.98
C ILE A 207 16.17 45.07 -44.82
N GLY A 208 17.48 44.90 -44.55
CA GLY A 208 18.53 44.13 -45.26
C GLY A 208 19.79 43.84 -44.43
N LEU A 209 20.86 43.35 -45.09
CA LEU A 209 22.08 42.83 -44.46
C LEU A 209 23.24 43.85 -44.34
N GLY A 210 24.17 43.64 -43.38
CA GLY A 210 25.54 43.29 -43.77
C GLY A 210 26.80 43.99 -43.17
N VAL A 211 27.77 43.11 -42.82
CA VAL A 211 29.24 43.13 -43.15
C VAL A 211 30.29 43.93 -42.31
N ILE A 212 31.50 43.30 -42.21
CA ILE A 212 32.90 43.80 -41.95
C ILE A 212 33.50 43.85 -40.51
N VAL A 213 34.14 42.73 -40.14
CA VAL A 213 35.55 42.49 -39.70
C VAL A 213 36.46 43.65 -39.19
N ALA A 214 37.02 43.47 -37.98
CA ALA A 214 38.44 43.72 -37.60
C ALA A 214 38.72 43.17 -36.17
N GLY A 215 39.91 42.67 -35.76
CA GLY A 215 41.12 42.29 -36.52
C GLY A 215 42.33 41.92 -35.61
N PHE A 216 43.25 41.08 -36.11
CA PHE A 216 44.62 40.75 -35.63
C PHE A 216 44.81 40.14 -34.20
N VAL A 217 45.59 39.08 -33.89
CA VAL A 217 46.80 38.37 -34.43
C VAL A 217 48.09 38.66 -33.63
N GLY A 218 48.77 37.58 -33.20
CA GLY A 218 50.10 37.56 -32.55
C GLY A 218 50.32 36.25 -31.76
N LEU A 219 50.77 35.13 -32.34
CA LEU A 219 52.11 34.77 -32.88
C LEU A 219 53.16 34.39 -31.81
N VAL A 220 53.62 33.11 -31.90
CA VAL A 220 55.05 32.68 -31.95
C VAL A 220 55.93 32.80 -30.68
N VAL A 221 56.85 31.86 -30.33
CA VAL A 221 57.03 30.41 -30.65
C VAL A 221 58.16 29.82 -29.74
N ILE A 222 58.32 28.49 -29.69
CA ILE A 222 59.49 27.64 -29.25
C ILE A 222 60.51 28.20 -28.22
N GLY A 223 60.77 27.42 -27.15
CA GLY A 223 61.98 27.57 -26.33
C GLY A 223 62.30 26.33 -25.47
N ILE A 224 63.20 25.46 -25.94
CA ILE A 224 63.71 24.30 -25.17
C ILE A 224 64.88 24.75 -24.29
N PHE A 225 64.85 24.46 -22.98
CA PHE A 225 66.07 24.20 -22.19
C PHE A 225 65.78 23.40 -20.90
N ALA A 226 66.55 22.34 -20.69
CA ALA A 226 66.90 21.79 -19.37
C ALA A 226 68.34 22.28 -19.03
N PRO A 227 68.82 22.26 -17.77
CA PRO A 227 69.08 21.00 -17.04
C PRO A 227 68.91 21.04 -15.50
N ASP A 228 69.17 19.87 -14.89
CA ASP A 228 69.58 19.50 -13.52
C ASP A 228 69.79 20.61 -12.45
N THR A 229 69.47 20.40 -11.15
CA THR A 229 70.19 19.43 -10.29
C THR A 229 69.58 19.23 -8.87
N LYS A 230 69.69 17.98 -8.35
CA LYS A 230 69.98 17.60 -6.93
C LYS A 230 68.89 17.90 -5.86
N LYS A 231 68.77 17.18 -4.73
CA LYS A 231 69.57 16.06 -4.16
C LYS A 231 68.77 15.20 -3.14
N GLY A 232 68.94 13.86 -3.21
CA GLY A 232 68.96 12.94 -2.05
C GLY A 232 67.61 12.46 -1.45
N GLY A 233 67.49 11.22 -0.96
CA GLY A 233 68.43 10.07 -1.07
C GLY A 233 68.08 8.86 -0.19
N GLY A 234 68.48 7.65 -0.61
CA GLY A 234 68.27 6.36 0.09
C GLY A 234 67.00 5.63 -0.39
N THR A 235 67.02 4.53 -1.15
CA THR A 235 67.84 3.27 -1.07
C THR A 235 67.48 2.52 0.23
N THR A 236 66.92 1.31 0.19
CA THR A 236 67.56 0.11 -0.39
C THR A 236 66.60 -0.88 -1.10
N THR A 237 66.79 -1.03 -2.42
CA THR A 237 66.49 -2.20 -3.29
C THR A 237 67.41 -3.38 -2.90
N THR A 238 67.32 -4.67 -3.27
CA THR A 238 66.76 -5.48 -4.39
C THR A 238 66.59 -6.92 -3.82
N THR A 239 66.26 -8.04 -4.48
CA THR A 239 66.01 -8.57 -5.86
C THR A 239 65.03 -9.76 -5.65
N VAL A 240 64.14 -10.22 -6.53
CA VAL A 240 64.10 -10.43 -8.00
C VAL A 240 65.04 -11.53 -8.52
N THR A 241 64.48 -12.71 -8.78
CA THR A 241 64.75 -13.48 -10.02
C THR A 241 63.57 -14.37 -10.42
N SER A 242 63.23 -14.30 -11.70
CA SER A 242 62.51 -15.35 -12.48
C SER A 242 63.58 -16.16 -13.26
N PRO A 243 63.32 -17.04 -14.28
CA PRO A 243 62.06 -17.38 -14.95
C PRO A 243 61.81 -18.88 -15.27
N GLY A 244 60.62 -19.17 -15.80
CA GLY A 244 60.45 -20.03 -16.99
C GLY A 244 60.28 -21.55 -16.79
N GLY A 245 59.44 -22.14 -17.64
CA GLY A 245 59.24 -23.60 -17.74
C GLY A 245 57.90 -23.96 -18.39
N SER A 246 57.92 -24.51 -19.61
CA SER A 246 56.74 -24.85 -20.41
C SER A 246 56.76 -26.32 -20.86
N VAL A 247 55.62 -26.80 -21.38
CA VAL A 247 55.45 -27.99 -22.28
C VAL A 247 55.16 -29.39 -21.64
N VAL A 248 53.86 -29.74 -21.63
CA VAL A 248 53.21 -30.98 -22.15
C VAL A 248 53.42 -32.37 -21.48
N SER A 249 52.39 -32.77 -20.72
CA SER A 249 51.54 -34.01 -20.82
C SER A 249 52.02 -35.46 -20.49
N SER A 250 51.01 -36.27 -20.12
CA SER A 250 50.96 -37.75 -19.89
C SER A 250 51.61 -38.26 -18.58
N THR A 251 51.15 -39.32 -17.89
CA THR A 251 50.08 -40.33 -18.18
C THR A 251 49.35 -40.79 -16.89
N SER A 252 48.39 -41.72 -16.98
CA SER A 252 47.41 -42.15 -15.95
C SER A 252 47.85 -43.24 -14.96
N SER A 253 47.27 -43.28 -13.74
CA SER A 253 47.13 -44.49 -12.88
C SER A 253 46.07 -44.31 -11.75
N PRO A 254 45.55 -45.40 -11.12
CA PRO A 254 44.30 -45.40 -10.32
C PRO A 254 44.46 -45.16 -8.80
N PRO A 255 43.34 -44.90 -8.07
CA PRO A 255 43.33 -44.66 -6.62
C PRO A 255 43.50 -45.92 -5.75
N ALA A 256 43.94 -45.73 -4.50
CA ALA A 256 44.20 -46.79 -3.51
C ALA A 256 43.00 -47.05 -2.55
N PRO A 257 42.94 -48.22 -1.86
CA PRO A 257 41.76 -48.65 -1.09
C PRO A 257 41.64 -48.06 0.33
N GLN A 258 40.42 -48.06 0.88
CA GLN A 258 40.13 -47.68 2.28
C GLN A 258 40.36 -48.84 3.28
N PRO A 259 40.81 -48.56 4.53
CA PRO A 259 40.77 -49.54 5.63
C PRO A 259 39.37 -49.78 6.22
N ALA A 260 39.19 -50.93 6.88
CA ALA A 260 37.93 -51.37 7.50
C ALA A 260 37.72 -50.86 8.95
N PRO A 261 36.48 -50.83 9.47
CA PRO A 261 36.16 -50.30 10.81
C PRO A 261 36.40 -51.28 11.97
N THR A 262 36.62 -50.72 13.18
CA THR A 262 36.89 -51.45 14.43
C THR A 262 35.63 -51.55 15.33
N PRO A 263 35.41 -52.64 16.11
CA PRO A 263 34.18 -52.82 16.90
C PRO A 263 34.06 -51.93 18.16
N ALA A 264 32.83 -51.80 18.68
CA ALA A 264 32.48 -51.01 19.86
C ALA A 264 32.57 -51.81 21.19
N PRO A 265 32.83 -51.16 22.34
CA PRO A 265 32.94 -51.81 23.66
C PRO A 265 31.61 -51.95 24.43
N THR A 266 31.58 -52.90 25.36
CA THR A 266 30.43 -53.34 26.17
C THR A 266 30.08 -52.39 27.34
N PRO A 267 28.80 -52.27 27.78
CA PRO A 267 28.41 -51.42 28.92
C PRO A 267 28.88 -51.91 30.30
N ALA A 268 28.99 -50.98 31.25
CA ALA A 268 29.26 -51.23 32.68
C ALA A 268 27.98 -51.14 33.54
N PRO A 269 27.92 -51.79 34.73
CA PRO A 269 26.70 -51.90 35.53
C PRO A 269 26.37 -50.67 36.39
N GLN A 270 25.08 -50.48 36.70
CA GLN A 270 24.58 -49.39 37.54
C GLN A 270 24.73 -49.68 39.05
N PRO A 271 25.05 -48.66 39.89
CA PRO A 271 24.93 -48.75 41.34
C PRO A 271 23.48 -48.58 41.83
N SER A 272 23.19 -49.03 43.05
CA SER A 272 21.85 -49.11 43.65
C SER A 272 21.37 -47.82 44.33
N VAL A 273 20.04 -47.65 44.39
CA VAL A 273 19.36 -46.48 44.98
C VAL A 273 19.11 -46.68 46.47
N GLN A 274 19.40 -45.66 47.29
CA GLN A 274 18.89 -45.54 48.67
C GLN A 274 17.66 -44.62 48.73
N PRO A 275 16.63 -44.94 49.55
CA PRO A 275 15.47 -44.07 49.73
C PRO A 275 15.78 -42.89 50.66
N THR A 276 15.35 -41.70 50.28
CA THR A 276 15.37 -40.49 51.13
C THR A 276 14.15 -40.44 52.08
N PRO A 277 14.29 -39.81 53.27
CA PRO A 277 13.17 -39.66 54.21
C PRO A 277 12.13 -38.64 53.72
N PRO A 278 10.86 -38.76 54.16
CA PRO A 278 9.78 -37.86 53.73
C PRO A 278 9.93 -36.44 54.29
N PRO A 279 9.47 -35.40 53.56
CA PRO A 279 9.53 -34.01 54.01
C PRO A 279 8.54 -33.71 55.14
N ALA A 280 8.88 -32.72 55.97
CA ALA A 280 8.05 -32.28 57.10
C ALA A 280 6.76 -31.56 56.64
N PRO A 281 5.68 -31.56 57.46
CA PRO A 281 4.41 -30.93 57.10
C PRO A 281 4.55 -29.41 56.90
N GLN A 282 4.01 -28.90 55.79
CA GLN A 282 3.91 -27.46 55.55
C GLN A 282 2.76 -26.84 56.38
N PRO A 283 2.88 -25.55 56.79
CA PRO A 283 1.81 -24.85 57.48
C PRO A 283 0.56 -24.68 56.59
N PRO A 284 -0.64 -24.53 57.18
CA PRO A 284 -1.89 -24.48 56.42
C PRO A 284 -1.90 -23.31 55.42
N PRO A 285 -2.50 -23.51 54.22
CA PRO A 285 -2.43 -22.52 53.15
C PRO A 285 -3.11 -21.21 53.56
N GLN A 286 -2.33 -20.13 53.59
CA GLN A 286 -2.90 -18.79 53.69
C GLN A 286 -3.80 -18.54 52.47
N ARG A 287 -4.99 -17.97 52.73
CA ARG A 287 -6.01 -17.72 51.72
C ARG A 287 -5.57 -16.60 50.77
N GLN A 288 -4.73 -16.92 49.80
CA GLN A 288 -4.42 -16.03 48.69
C GLN A 288 -5.72 -15.70 47.96
N THR A 289 -6.13 -14.44 48.01
CA THR A 289 -7.24 -13.92 47.21
C THR A 289 -6.79 -13.83 45.76
N SER A 290 -6.95 -14.93 45.02
CA SER A 290 -6.74 -14.94 43.57
C SER A 290 -7.78 -14.07 42.88
N SER A 291 -7.44 -12.80 42.71
CA SER A 291 -8.09 -11.90 41.75
C SER A 291 -7.32 -11.95 40.43
N ALA A 292 -7.29 -13.14 39.81
CA ALA A 292 -6.94 -13.23 38.40
C ALA A 292 -7.95 -12.37 37.61
N PRO A 293 -7.52 -11.44 36.75
CA PRO A 293 -8.44 -10.73 35.87
C PRO A 293 -9.18 -11.75 34.99
N PRO A 294 -10.51 -11.64 34.80
CA PRO A 294 -11.20 -12.45 33.79
C PRO A 294 -10.64 -12.12 32.40
N ALA A 295 -10.57 -13.12 31.52
CA ALA A 295 -9.98 -12.99 30.17
C ALA A 295 -10.63 -11.81 29.41
N THR A 296 -9.87 -10.74 29.18
CA THR A 296 -10.42 -9.41 28.95
C THR A 296 -11.25 -9.36 27.67
N CYS A 297 -10.81 -10.06 26.61
CA CYS A 297 -11.52 -10.11 25.34
C CYS A 297 -12.78 -10.99 25.36
N GLY A 298 -12.93 -11.91 26.32
CA GLY A 298 -14.13 -12.76 26.43
C GLY A 298 -15.34 -12.02 26.98
N THR A 299 -15.11 -10.93 27.72
CA THR A 299 -16.15 -10.16 28.43
C THR A 299 -16.19 -8.68 28.06
N ALA A 300 -15.34 -8.21 27.14
CA ALA A 300 -15.30 -6.81 26.72
C ALA A 300 -16.57 -6.39 25.96
N THR A 301 -17.11 -5.23 26.34
CA THR A 301 -18.22 -4.55 25.66
C THR A 301 -17.76 -3.63 24.51
N VAL A 302 -16.46 -3.37 24.41
CA VAL A 302 -15.83 -2.56 23.36
C VAL A 302 -14.54 -3.26 22.91
N TYR A 303 -14.38 -3.41 21.60
CA TYR A 303 -13.16 -3.91 20.97
C TYR A 303 -12.58 -2.82 20.08
N ALA A 304 -11.27 -2.66 20.05
CA ALA A 304 -10.59 -1.81 19.06
C ALA A 304 -10.48 -2.53 17.71
N PHE A 305 -10.32 -3.85 17.74
CA PHE A 305 -10.38 -4.73 16.57
C PHE A 305 -10.99 -6.08 16.96
N ARG A 306 -11.77 -6.69 16.08
CA ARG A 306 -12.20 -8.08 16.19
C ARG A 306 -12.43 -8.67 14.80
N ASP A 307 -12.06 -9.93 14.63
CA ASP A 307 -12.40 -10.75 13.47
C ASP A 307 -12.83 -12.15 13.92
N ASN A 308 -13.86 -12.69 13.27
CA ASN A 308 -14.38 -14.06 13.42
C ASN A 308 -14.15 -14.89 12.14
N PHE A 309 -13.46 -14.33 11.15
CA PHE A 309 -13.18 -14.89 9.83
C PHE A 309 -14.45 -15.29 9.07
N SER A 310 -15.57 -14.59 9.31
CA SER A 310 -16.85 -14.86 8.68
C SER A 310 -17.72 -13.59 8.56
N PRO A 311 -17.51 -12.76 7.50
CA PRO A 311 -16.47 -12.86 6.47
C PRO A 311 -15.09 -12.40 6.97
N LEU A 312 -14.02 -12.64 6.19
CA LEU A 312 -12.69 -12.10 6.47
C LEU A 312 -12.70 -10.56 6.45
N ASN A 313 -12.07 -9.93 7.45
CA ASN A 313 -11.97 -8.47 7.49
C ASN A 313 -11.06 -7.93 6.35
N PRO A 314 -11.48 -6.95 5.53
CA PRO A 314 -10.66 -6.36 4.46
C PRO A 314 -9.37 -5.62 4.90
N GLY A 315 -9.13 -5.49 6.21
CA GLY A 315 -7.88 -4.97 6.77
C GLY A 315 -6.73 -5.99 6.86
N TRP A 316 -6.98 -7.27 6.56
CA TRP A 316 -5.92 -8.23 6.24
C TRP A 316 -5.43 -8.03 4.80
N ASP A 317 -4.25 -8.56 4.48
CA ASP A 317 -3.79 -8.67 3.08
C ASP A 317 -4.70 -9.64 2.29
N ASP A 318 -4.50 -9.80 0.97
CA ASP A 318 -5.26 -10.80 0.21
C ASP A 318 -4.99 -12.24 0.69
N PRO A 319 -5.98 -13.16 0.65
CA PRO A 319 -5.76 -14.59 0.87
C PRO A 319 -4.78 -15.22 -0.14
N SER A 320 -4.15 -16.33 0.26
CA SER A 320 -3.26 -17.13 -0.60
C SER A 320 -3.42 -18.63 -0.34
N ALA A 321 -2.74 -19.46 -1.14
CA ALA A 321 -2.69 -20.91 -0.92
C ALA A 321 -2.07 -21.34 0.44
N SER A 322 -1.43 -20.43 1.17
CA SER A 322 -0.88 -20.66 2.52
C SER A 322 -1.62 -19.94 3.65
N ARG A 323 -2.54 -19.02 3.34
CA ARG A 323 -3.39 -18.33 4.34
C ARG A 323 -4.77 -18.02 3.76
N TYR A 324 -5.82 -18.65 4.25
CA TYR A 324 -7.17 -18.48 3.70
C TYR A 324 -8.26 -18.75 4.74
N VAL A 325 -9.49 -18.36 4.43
CA VAL A 325 -10.66 -18.67 5.28
C VAL A 325 -11.37 -19.91 4.77
N GLU A 326 -11.69 -20.82 5.69
CA GLU A 326 -12.47 -22.03 5.42
C GLU A 326 -13.40 -22.28 6.60
N ASN A 327 -14.71 -22.47 6.35
CA ASN A 327 -15.72 -22.77 7.37
C ASN A 327 -15.74 -21.80 8.57
N GLY A 328 -15.50 -20.50 8.34
CA GLY A 328 -15.41 -19.49 9.41
C GLY A 328 -14.16 -19.61 10.29
N GLN A 329 -13.09 -20.21 9.76
CA GLN A 329 -11.79 -20.30 10.41
C GLN A 329 -10.71 -19.75 9.49
N MET A 330 -9.78 -18.99 10.06
CA MET A 330 -8.50 -18.68 9.42
C MET A 330 -7.64 -19.95 9.41
N VAL A 331 -7.16 -20.36 8.23
CA VAL A 331 -6.31 -21.54 8.02
C VAL A 331 -4.93 -21.07 7.56
N PHE A 332 -3.90 -21.42 8.33
CA PHE A 332 -2.49 -21.30 7.94
C PHE A 332 -2.05 -22.68 7.44
N ASN A 333 -1.76 -22.75 6.14
CA ASN A 333 -1.60 -23.99 5.40
C ASN A 333 -0.17 -24.13 4.86
N PHE A 334 0.61 -24.99 5.50
CA PHE A 334 1.97 -25.30 5.09
C PHE A 334 1.97 -26.54 4.21
N LYS A 335 2.47 -26.42 2.97
CA LYS A 335 2.73 -27.57 2.09
C LYS A 335 4.06 -28.23 2.49
N ASP A 336 5.08 -27.40 2.57
CA ASP A 336 6.45 -27.71 2.95
C ASP A 336 6.74 -27.10 4.34
N PRO A 337 7.82 -27.52 5.04
CA PRO A 337 8.20 -26.96 6.33
C PRO A 337 8.36 -25.43 6.30
N GLY A 338 7.78 -24.72 7.27
CA GLY A 338 7.92 -23.28 7.36
C GLY A 338 7.09 -22.61 8.46
N LEU A 339 7.18 -21.28 8.50
CA LEU A 339 6.46 -20.41 9.43
C LEU A 339 5.74 -19.29 8.66
N LEU A 340 4.60 -18.85 9.18
CA LEU A 340 3.81 -17.75 8.65
C LEU A 340 3.33 -16.87 9.80
N THR A 341 3.66 -15.59 9.73
CA THR A 341 3.10 -14.53 10.59
C THR A 341 2.27 -13.62 9.71
N TRP A 342 1.00 -13.39 10.06
CA TRP A 342 0.12 -12.47 9.35
C TRP A 342 -0.26 -11.32 10.27
N LEU A 343 0.03 -10.09 9.85
CA LEU A 343 -0.20 -8.89 10.64
C LEU A 343 -1.45 -8.14 10.16
N TYR A 344 -2.32 -7.75 11.10
CA TYR A 344 -3.38 -6.78 10.85
C TYR A 344 -2.79 -5.37 10.87
N ARG A 345 -2.21 -4.97 9.73
CA ARG A 345 -1.42 -3.73 9.56
C ARG A 345 -2.19 -2.40 9.71
N PRO A 346 -3.53 -2.30 9.55
CA PRO A 346 -4.24 -1.01 9.66
C PRO A 346 -4.24 -0.34 11.04
N MET A 347 -3.94 -1.09 12.12
CA MET A 347 -3.98 -0.57 13.50
C MET A 347 -2.67 -0.80 14.23
N ARG A 348 -2.35 0.10 15.18
CA ARG A 348 -1.13 0.06 15.99
C ARG A 348 -1.44 0.36 17.45
N PHE A 349 -1.03 -0.53 18.34
CA PHE A 349 -1.39 -0.50 19.75
C PHE A 349 -0.18 -0.21 20.64
N LYS A 350 -0.32 0.75 21.56
CA LYS A 350 0.69 1.06 22.60
C LYS A 350 0.44 0.31 23.90
N ALA A 351 -0.83 0.04 24.21
CA ALA A 351 -1.25 -0.85 25.29
C ALA A 351 -2.54 -1.57 24.88
N ALA A 352 -2.58 -2.90 24.96
CA ALA A 352 -3.77 -3.69 24.64
C ALA A 352 -3.71 -5.10 25.23
N SER A 353 -4.89 -5.69 25.44
CA SER A 353 -5.11 -7.13 25.50
C SER A 353 -5.49 -7.63 24.10
N VAL A 354 -4.63 -8.47 23.50
CA VAL A 354 -4.88 -9.17 22.24
C VAL A 354 -5.19 -10.62 22.55
N CYS A 355 -6.33 -11.13 22.09
CA CYS A 355 -6.72 -12.52 22.30
C CYS A 355 -6.98 -13.22 20.97
N ALA A 356 -6.59 -14.48 20.84
CA ALA A 356 -6.88 -15.31 19.69
C ALA A 356 -7.11 -16.77 20.07
N THR A 357 -8.06 -17.42 19.40
CA THR A 357 -8.38 -18.83 19.64
C THR A 357 -7.74 -19.69 18.56
N VAL A 358 -6.77 -20.53 18.93
CA VAL A 358 -5.98 -21.37 18.03
C VAL A 358 -6.27 -22.85 18.24
N ARG A 359 -6.28 -23.62 17.14
CA ARG A 359 -6.43 -25.09 17.11
C ARG A 359 -5.17 -25.72 16.51
N ALA A 360 -4.62 -26.70 17.22
CA ALA A 360 -3.45 -27.46 16.81
C ALA A 360 -3.72 -28.34 15.57
N PRO A 361 -2.71 -28.55 14.70
CA PRO A 361 -2.86 -29.34 13.48
C PRO A 361 -3.26 -30.80 13.77
N PRO A 362 -4.35 -31.33 13.17
CA PRO A 362 -4.69 -32.76 13.24
C PRO A 362 -3.71 -33.65 12.47
N GLN A 363 -2.90 -33.09 11.56
CA GLN A 363 -1.96 -33.84 10.74
C GLN A 363 -0.58 -34.03 11.40
N ALA A 364 -0.34 -33.41 12.57
CA ALA A 364 0.98 -33.42 13.18
C ALA A 364 1.36 -34.79 13.76
N THR A 365 2.66 -35.06 13.75
CA THR A 365 3.25 -36.36 14.13
C THR A 365 4.26 -36.25 15.29
N LYS A 366 4.90 -35.09 15.47
CA LYS A 366 5.84 -34.82 16.58
C LYS A 366 5.25 -33.80 17.55
N LEU A 367 4.72 -34.29 18.67
CA LEU A 367 4.08 -33.44 19.68
C LEU A 367 5.07 -32.46 20.35
N ASP A 368 6.31 -32.91 20.53
CA ASP A 368 7.45 -32.18 21.10
C ASP A 368 8.22 -31.31 20.08
N GLY A 369 7.80 -31.31 18.81
CA GLY A 369 8.48 -30.62 17.72
C GLY A 369 8.46 -29.08 17.79
N VAL A 370 8.82 -28.43 16.67
CA VAL A 370 8.76 -26.96 16.53
C VAL A 370 7.38 -26.42 16.16
N ALA A 371 6.42 -27.30 15.82
CA ALA A 371 5.10 -26.86 15.40
C ALA A 371 4.39 -26.05 16.49
N SER A 372 4.07 -24.79 16.19
CA SER A 372 3.52 -23.84 17.15
C SER A 372 2.45 -22.94 16.54
N GLY A 373 1.56 -22.43 17.40
CA GLY A 373 0.51 -21.47 17.04
C GLY A 373 0.45 -20.34 18.04
N GLY A 374 0.25 -19.10 17.59
CA GLY A 374 0.47 -17.94 18.44
C GLY A 374 -0.12 -16.61 17.94
N VAL A 375 0.13 -15.58 18.74
CA VAL A 375 -0.27 -14.19 18.53
C VAL A 375 0.98 -13.34 18.33
N ALA A 376 1.02 -12.60 17.22
CA ALA A 376 2.02 -11.56 16.98
C ALA A 376 1.53 -10.22 17.58
N PHE A 377 2.46 -9.45 18.16
CA PHE A 377 2.18 -8.16 18.77
C PHE A 377 3.42 -7.25 18.70
N TRP A 378 3.26 -5.96 19.02
CA TRP A 378 4.35 -4.96 18.95
C TRP A 378 5.07 -4.91 17.58
N ALA A 379 4.39 -5.27 16.48
CA ALA A 379 5.00 -5.35 15.16
C ALA A 379 5.18 -3.98 14.48
N THR A 380 6.37 -3.66 13.98
CA THR A 380 6.53 -2.60 12.97
C THR A 380 6.31 -3.15 11.57
N ASP A 381 6.81 -4.35 11.31
CA ASP A 381 6.92 -5.00 10.00
C ASP A 381 7.19 -6.51 10.16
N TYR A 382 7.39 -7.24 9.05
CA TYR A 382 7.59 -8.70 9.05
C TYR A 382 8.99 -9.18 9.51
N GLN A 383 9.93 -8.28 9.82
CA GLN A 383 11.24 -8.58 10.42
C GLN A 383 11.34 -8.16 11.90
N ASN A 384 10.41 -7.33 12.37
CA ASN A 384 10.43 -6.69 13.69
C ASN A 384 9.08 -6.80 14.40
N TYR A 385 8.93 -7.81 15.27
CA TYR A 385 7.72 -8.05 16.05
C TYR A 385 8.00 -8.89 17.30
N TYR A 386 7.03 -8.95 18.22
CA TYR A 386 7.01 -9.93 19.30
C TYR A 386 5.95 -11.00 19.02
N LEU A 387 6.15 -12.19 19.58
CA LEU A 387 5.35 -13.38 19.29
C LEU A 387 5.19 -14.21 20.56
N ALA A 388 3.96 -14.50 20.95
CA ALA A 388 3.63 -15.41 22.05
C ALA A 388 2.92 -16.64 21.47
N GLN A 389 3.49 -17.82 21.69
CA GLN A 389 3.06 -19.06 21.01
C GLN A 389 3.01 -20.26 21.95
N VAL A 390 2.21 -21.25 21.55
CA VAL A 390 2.04 -22.52 22.25
C VAL A 390 2.36 -23.69 21.32
N TYR A 391 2.90 -24.76 21.89
CA TYR A 391 3.28 -25.99 21.21
C TYR A 391 2.32 -27.12 21.56
N ILE A 392 2.27 -28.14 20.69
CA ILE A 392 1.33 -29.27 20.79
C ILE A 392 1.58 -30.11 22.07
N ASP A 393 2.80 -30.11 22.60
CA ASP A 393 3.17 -30.75 23.86
C ASP A 393 2.65 -30.03 25.13
N GLY A 394 2.07 -28.82 25.04
CA GLY A 394 1.72 -28.01 26.22
C GLY A 394 2.90 -27.26 26.83
N THR A 395 3.89 -26.90 26.02
CA THR A 395 4.82 -25.83 26.32
C THR A 395 4.40 -24.52 25.62
N TYR A 396 4.89 -23.40 26.13
CA TYR A 396 4.71 -22.08 25.53
C TYR A 396 6.05 -21.34 25.45
N GLN A 397 6.10 -20.31 24.62
CA GLN A 397 7.28 -19.46 24.49
C GLN A 397 6.90 -18.03 24.10
N VAL A 398 7.76 -17.06 24.43
CA VAL A 398 7.66 -15.70 23.92
C VAL A 398 8.97 -15.36 23.21
N TYR A 399 8.86 -14.97 21.95
CA TYR A 399 9.96 -14.54 21.08
C TYR A 399 9.86 -13.05 20.76
N ARG A 400 11.01 -12.45 20.45
CA ARG A 400 11.13 -11.22 19.67
C ARG A 400 11.82 -11.57 18.36
N ARG A 401 11.23 -11.16 17.24
CA ARG A 401 11.95 -11.01 15.97
C ARG A 401 12.49 -9.58 15.88
N LEU A 402 13.77 -9.41 15.59
CA LEU A 402 14.44 -8.11 15.49
C LEU A 402 15.39 -8.12 14.31
N SER A 403 15.17 -7.29 13.30
CA SER A 403 15.89 -7.30 12.02
C SER A 403 15.96 -8.70 11.38
N GLY A 404 14.95 -9.55 11.62
CA GLY A 404 14.88 -10.93 11.14
C GLY A 404 15.38 -11.99 12.13
N GLU A 405 16.30 -11.64 13.03
CA GLU A 405 16.86 -12.51 14.08
C GLU A 405 15.81 -12.93 15.13
N TRP A 406 15.89 -14.16 15.63
CA TRP A 406 14.98 -14.69 16.66
C TRP A 406 15.62 -14.68 18.06
N ILE A 407 15.08 -13.86 18.95
CA ILE A 407 15.56 -13.69 20.32
C ILE A 407 14.51 -14.25 21.30
N PRO A 408 14.81 -15.28 22.11
CA PRO A 408 13.88 -15.76 23.13
C PRO A 408 13.76 -14.73 24.27
N VAL A 409 12.53 -14.28 24.52
CA VAL A 409 12.18 -13.35 25.61
C VAL A 409 11.75 -14.12 26.85
N VAL A 410 11.03 -15.23 26.65
CA VAL A 410 10.77 -16.28 27.64
C VAL A 410 11.22 -17.60 26.99
N PRO A 411 11.98 -18.48 27.66
CA PRO A 411 12.36 -19.79 27.13
C PRO A 411 11.15 -20.73 27.03
N ARG A 412 11.26 -21.79 26.22
CA ARG A 412 10.20 -22.80 26.06
C ARG A 412 9.90 -23.45 27.42
N THR A 413 8.71 -23.18 27.95
CA THR A 413 8.32 -23.50 29.33
C THR A 413 7.05 -24.35 29.33
N LYS A 414 6.98 -25.39 30.17
CA LYS A 414 5.80 -26.25 30.32
C LYS A 414 4.69 -25.53 31.12
N SER A 415 3.43 -25.74 30.76
CA SER A 415 2.30 -25.37 31.61
C SER A 415 1.22 -26.45 31.64
N GLU A 416 0.58 -26.64 32.79
CA GLU A 416 -0.62 -27.47 32.95
C GLU A 416 -1.91 -26.76 32.48
N HIS A 417 -1.86 -25.44 32.21
CA HIS A 417 -3.01 -24.66 31.75
C HIS A 417 -3.23 -24.73 30.23
N LEU A 418 -2.36 -25.45 29.50
CA LEU A 418 -2.43 -25.64 28.06
C LEU A 418 -3.10 -26.97 27.73
N ARG A 419 -4.07 -26.94 26.81
CA ARG A 419 -4.63 -28.15 26.21
C ARG A 419 -3.61 -28.69 25.21
N THR A 420 -3.35 -29.99 25.23
CA THR A 420 -2.26 -30.63 24.50
C THR A 420 -2.77 -31.66 23.49
N GLY A 421 -1.91 -32.06 22.55
CA GLY A 421 -2.23 -33.04 21.53
C GLY A 421 -2.89 -32.47 20.27
N LEU A 422 -3.15 -33.36 19.31
CA LEU A 422 -3.76 -33.03 18.02
C LEU A 422 -5.16 -32.46 18.21
N ASP A 423 -5.56 -31.53 17.35
CA ASP A 423 -6.84 -30.80 17.41
C ASP A 423 -7.14 -30.04 18.72
N SER A 424 -6.19 -29.96 19.66
CA SER A 424 -6.36 -29.19 20.89
C SER A 424 -6.57 -27.71 20.58
N VAL A 425 -7.60 -27.13 21.20
CA VAL A 425 -7.93 -25.71 21.08
C VAL A 425 -7.42 -24.98 22.32
N ASN A 426 -6.69 -23.88 22.13
CA ASN A 426 -6.24 -23.00 23.19
C ASN A 426 -6.72 -21.57 22.90
N GLU A 427 -7.30 -20.92 23.91
CA GLU A 427 -7.57 -19.48 23.87
C GLU A 427 -6.33 -18.76 24.41
N LEU A 428 -5.66 -17.97 23.57
CA LEU A 428 -4.45 -17.23 23.92
C LEU A 428 -4.81 -15.77 24.20
N GLN A 429 -4.18 -15.16 25.20
CA GLN A 429 -4.26 -13.72 25.44
C GLN A 429 -2.87 -13.15 25.77
N VAL A 430 -2.46 -12.10 25.07
CA VAL A 430 -1.30 -11.27 25.44
C VAL A 430 -1.82 -9.89 25.84
N THR A 431 -1.65 -9.52 27.10
CA THR A 431 -1.84 -8.14 27.55
C THR A 431 -0.49 -7.44 27.60
N PHE A 432 -0.38 -6.24 27.05
CA PHE A 432 0.84 -5.44 27.07
C PHE A 432 0.57 -3.97 27.35
N LYS A 433 1.49 -3.31 28.07
CA LYS A 433 1.47 -1.88 28.35
C LYS A 433 2.88 -1.39 28.65
N GLU A 434 3.29 -0.33 27.95
CA GLU A 434 4.67 0.18 28.00
C GLU A 434 5.68 -0.94 27.70
N SER A 435 6.68 -1.17 28.57
CA SER A 435 7.68 -2.22 28.42
C SER A 435 7.28 -3.58 29.03
N ASN A 436 6.10 -3.70 29.62
CA ASN A 436 5.65 -4.91 30.30
C ASN A 436 4.59 -5.66 29.45
N GLY A 437 4.62 -6.99 29.51
CA GLY A 437 3.60 -7.84 28.92
C GLY A 437 3.33 -9.08 29.77
N THR A 438 2.13 -9.63 29.64
CA THR A 438 1.69 -10.84 30.33
C THR A 438 1.01 -11.76 29.32
N PHE A 439 1.46 -13.01 29.27
CA PHE A 439 0.88 -14.05 28.41
C PHE A 439 0.01 -14.97 29.25
N PHE A 440 -1.21 -15.21 28.76
CA PHE A 440 -2.22 -16.07 29.34
C PHE A 440 -2.65 -17.13 28.31
N ALA A 441 -3.10 -18.29 28.79
CA ALA A 441 -3.86 -19.24 27.99
C ALA A 441 -5.03 -19.82 28.78
N ASN A 442 -6.16 -20.03 28.12
CA ASN A 442 -7.40 -20.59 28.68
C ASN A 442 -7.86 -19.87 29.98
N GLY A 443 -7.69 -18.54 30.00
CA GLY A 443 -8.01 -17.69 31.15
C GLY A 443 -7.02 -17.73 32.33
N GLN A 444 -5.94 -18.53 32.24
CA GLN A 444 -4.90 -18.59 33.28
C GLN A 444 -3.62 -17.89 32.84
N LYS A 445 -2.93 -17.22 33.77
CA LYS A 445 -1.66 -16.57 33.48
C LYS A 445 -0.55 -17.61 33.31
N LEU A 446 0.21 -17.51 32.22
CA LEU A 446 1.40 -18.32 31.98
C LEU A 446 2.67 -17.63 32.50
N VAL A 447 2.89 -16.37 32.11
CA VAL A 447 4.13 -15.64 32.42
C VAL A 447 3.95 -14.12 32.33
N ASP A 448 4.66 -13.37 33.18
CA ASP A 448 4.92 -11.94 33.00
C ASP A 448 6.32 -11.76 32.39
N PHE A 449 6.45 -10.90 31.39
CA PHE A 449 7.69 -10.64 30.66
C PHE A 449 7.88 -9.14 30.40
N ARG A 450 9.06 -8.78 29.87
CA ARG A 450 9.36 -7.41 29.42
C ARG A 450 9.87 -7.39 27.99
N GLY A 451 9.65 -6.26 27.33
CA GLY A 451 10.12 -6.01 25.98
C GLY A 451 10.33 -4.52 25.72
N GLN A 452 10.52 -4.21 24.45
CA GLN A 452 10.84 -2.89 23.92
C GLN A 452 9.82 -2.57 22.83
N PRO A 453 8.67 -1.95 23.16
CA PRO A 453 7.63 -1.64 22.19
C PRO A 453 8.13 -0.62 21.14
N PRO A 454 7.56 -0.62 19.93
CA PRO A 454 7.65 0.53 19.04
C PRO A 454 7.06 1.77 19.71
N LYS A 455 7.73 2.92 19.62
CA LYS A 455 7.29 4.19 20.24
C LYS A 455 5.86 4.58 19.86
N ASP A 456 5.48 4.25 18.63
CA ASP A 456 4.20 4.60 18.01
C ASP A 456 3.17 3.46 18.07
N GLY A 457 3.48 2.39 18.80
CA GLY A 457 2.66 1.21 18.88
C GLY A 457 2.91 0.23 17.73
N GLY A 458 2.63 -1.04 17.98
CA GLY A 458 2.81 -2.10 17.00
C GLY A 458 1.50 -2.66 16.49
N ALA A 459 1.52 -3.14 15.25
CA ALA A 459 0.46 -4.00 14.74
C ALA A 459 0.44 -5.33 15.51
N VAL A 460 -0.68 -6.03 15.38
CA VAL A 460 -0.94 -7.34 15.99
C VAL A 460 -1.28 -8.34 14.89
N GLY A 461 -1.31 -9.64 15.21
CA GLY A 461 -1.51 -10.65 14.19
C GLY A 461 -1.58 -12.07 14.71
N LEU A 462 -1.64 -13.00 13.76
CA LEU A 462 -1.63 -14.44 14.00
C LEU A 462 -0.32 -15.05 13.50
N HIS A 463 0.11 -16.13 14.14
CA HIS A 463 1.32 -16.86 13.78
C HIS A 463 1.09 -18.38 13.81
N GLY A 464 1.67 -19.09 12.85
CA GLY A 464 1.81 -20.53 12.89
C GLY A 464 3.15 -20.99 12.32
N GLU A 465 3.63 -22.13 12.81
CA GLU A 465 4.85 -22.81 12.38
C GLU A 465 4.57 -24.32 12.26
N SER A 466 5.01 -24.95 11.18
CA SER A 466 4.78 -26.38 10.94
C SER A 466 5.77 -27.28 11.69
N GLU A 467 5.72 -28.59 11.46
CA GLU A 467 6.87 -29.45 11.79
C GLU A 467 8.05 -29.13 10.87
N SER A 468 9.27 -29.43 11.33
CA SER A 468 10.51 -29.14 10.58
C SER A 468 10.76 -30.06 9.38
N ASP A 469 10.05 -31.20 9.29
CA ASP A 469 10.14 -32.18 8.22
C ASP A 469 8.83 -32.38 7.43
N ARG A 470 7.76 -31.66 7.78
CA ARG A 470 6.51 -31.64 7.00
C ARG A 470 5.68 -30.38 7.21
N GLY A 471 4.96 -29.97 6.16
CA GLY A 471 3.84 -29.05 6.29
C GLY A 471 2.65 -29.67 7.02
N ASN A 472 1.89 -28.84 7.75
CA ASN A 472 0.63 -29.17 8.43
C ASN A 472 -0.27 -27.91 8.48
N GLN A 473 -1.42 -27.96 9.17
CA GLN A 473 -2.39 -26.84 9.18
C GLN A 473 -2.73 -26.30 10.58
N TRP A 474 -2.37 -25.05 10.87
CA TRP A 474 -2.86 -24.32 12.04
C TRP A 474 -4.16 -23.59 11.72
N ARG A 475 -5.09 -23.52 12.67
CA ARG A 475 -6.41 -22.90 12.47
C ARG A 475 -6.78 -21.96 13.59
N PHE A 476 -7.46 -20.85 13.28
CA PHE A 476 -7.91 -19.86 14.25
C PHE A 476 -9.38 -19.51 14.02
N THR A 477 -10.19 -19.46 15.07
CA THR A 477 -11.63 -19.13 14.98
C THR A 477 -11.95 -17.67 15.27
N SER A 478 -11.03 -16.94 15.92
CA SER A 478 -11.21 -15.53 16.22
C SER A 478 -9.91 -14.85 16.62
N ILE A 479 -9.82 -13.55 16.37
CA ILE A 479 -8.89 -12.63 17.04
C ILE A 479 -9.65 -11.39 17.54
N ALA A 480 -9.25 -10.84 18.68
CA ALA A 480 -9.87 -9.67 19.31
C ALA A 480 -8.80 -8.81 19.99
N VAL A 481 -9.03 -7.49 20.06
CA VAL A 481 -8.15 -6.50 20.70
C VAL A 481 -8.98 -5.54 21.55
N VAL A 482 -8.56 -5.33 22.79
CA VAL A 482 -9.18 -4.44 23.77
C VAL A 482 -8.07 -3.56 24.37
N GLU A 483 -8.26 -2.24 24.46
CA GLU A 483 -7.24 -1.33 25.00
C GLU A 483 -7.42 -1.06 26.51
N ASP A 484 -6.32 -1.08 27.27
CA ASP A 484 -6.30 -0.76 28.71
C ASP A 484 -6.27 0.77 28.93
N GLU A 485 -7.44 1.36 28.63
CA GLU A 485 -7.85 2.77 28.69
C GLU A 485 -7.78 3.39 30.12
N PRO A 486 -7.91 4.72 30.24
CA PRO A 486 -9.25 5.24 30.57
C PRO A 486 -9.67 6.49 29.76
N LEU A 487 -10.95 6.51 29.36
CA LEU A 487 -11.71 7.67 28.88
C LEU A 487 -11.76 8.79 29.94
N ALA A 488 -10.65 9.50 30.09
CA ALA A 488 -10.45 10.50 31.12
C ALA A 488 -11.30 11.75 30.86
N GLN A 489 -12.50 11.78 31.46
CA GLN A 489 -13.36 12.96 31.53
C GLN A 489 -12.62 14.09 32.26
N ARG A 490 -11.92 14.94 31.51
CA ARG A 490 -11.35 16.19 32.06
C ARG A 490 -12.51 17.16 32.32
N PRO A 491 -12.69 17.68 33.54
CA PRO A 491 -13.76 18.61 33.82
C PRO A 491 -13.48 19.95 33.13
N VAL A 492 -14.06 20.15 31.95
CA VAL A 492 -14.09 21.47 31.30
C VAL A 492 -14.93 22.39 32.17
N SER A 493 -14.32 23.48 32.65
CA SER A 493 -14.96 24.39 33.60
C SER A 493 -16.21 25.04 33.00
N SER A 494 -17.28 25.09 33.79
CA SER A 494 -18.64 25.43 33.36
C SER A 494 -18.84 26.94 33.14
N LYS A 495 -18.11 27.55 32.19
CA LYS A 495 -18.29 28.97 31.83
C LYS A 495 -17.95 29.37 30.37
N ALA A 496 -18.14 28.45 29.41
CA ALA A 496 -18.22 28.76 27.99
C ALA A 496 -19.40 28.01 27.36
N GLN A 497 -20.60 28.61 27.38
CA GLN A 497 -21.85 27.95 26.98
C GLN A 497 -22.35 28.48 25.62
N ARG A 498 -23.02 27.59 24.85
CA ARG A 498 -23.90 27.90 23.70
C ARG A 498 -23.21 28.35 22.39
N ALA A 499 -22.65 27.37 21.68
CA ALA A 499 -23.17 27.11 20.33
C ALA A 499 -24.19 25.95 20.45
N ALA A 500 -25.30 26.00 19.72
CA ALA A 500 -26.31 24.94 19.79
C ALA A 500 -25.89 23.75 18.91
N THR A 501 -25.64 22.59 19.53
CA THR A 501 -25.44 21.35 18.77
C THR A 501 -26.74 20.97 18.09
N ALA A 502 -26.82 21.15 16.77
CA ALA A 502 -27.96 20.71 15.97
C ALA A 502 -28.11 19.19 16.09
N LYS A 503 -29.17 18.75 16.76
CA LYS A 503 -29.36 17.33 17.13
C LYS A 503 -29.72 16.54 15.85
N LEU A 504 -28.85 15.64 15.41
CA LEU A 504 -29.05 14.88 14.18
C LEU A 504 -30.33 14.03 14.29
N GLU A 505 -31.28 14.18 13.35
CA GLU A 505 -32.56 13.46 13.41
C GLU A 505 -32.39 11.96 13.25
N CYS A 506 -31.60 11.51 12.27
CA CYS A 506 -31.36 10.08 12.01
C CYS A 506 -30.91 9.31 13.27
N LYS A 507 -30.15 9.93 14.19
CA LYS A 507 -29.69 9.30 15.46
C LYS A 507 -30.76 9.13 16.53
N GLN A 508 -31.98 9.58 16.28
CA GLN A 508 -33.10 9.51 17.23
C GLN A 508 -34.20 8.56 16.73
N SER A 509 -34.00 7.90 15.58
CA SER A 509 -34.85 6.79 15.14
C SER A 509 -34.55 5.52 15.94
N SER A 510 -35.57 4.71 16.21
CA SER A 510 -35.38 3.32 16.66
C SER A 510 -34.59 2.49 15.63
N ASP A 511 -34.70 2.87 14.36
CA ASP A 511 -34.30 2.07 13.21
C ASP A 511 -32.94 2.55 12.65
N THR A 512 -32.09 3.07 13.54
CA THR A 512 -30.77 3.61 13.21
C THR A 512 -29.79 2.48 12.89
N ALA A 513 -29.64 2.14 11.60
CA ALA A 513 -28.76 1.08 11.11
C ALA A 513 -27.25 1.41 11.21
N PHE A 514 -26.88 2.70 11.18
CA PHE A 514 -25.51 3.17 11.39
C PHE A 514 -25.49 4.55 12.04
N ALA A 515 -24.52 4.81 12.92
CA ALA A 515 -24.32 6.12 13.54
C ALA A 515 -22.85 6.32 13.96
N ASP A 516 -22.25 7.43 13.53
CA ASP A 516 -20.91 7.85 13.93
C ASP A 516 -20.97 9.27 14.53
N ASP A 517 -20.28 9.50 15.65
CA ASP A 517 -20.20 10.80 16.32
C ASP A 517 -18.82 11.48 16.22
N PHE A 518 -17.90 10.84 15.50
CA PHE A 518 -16.54 11.29 15.20
C PHE A 518 -15.69 11.70 16.42
N LYS A 519 -16.10 11.31 17.65
CA LYS A 519 -15.30 11.48 18.87
C LYS A 519 -14.27 10.37 19.05
N ARG A 520 -14.37 9.30 18.27
CA ARG A 520 -13.42 8.18 18.18
C ARG A 520 -13.16 7.86 16.71
N PRO A 521 -11.97 7.35 16.34
CA PRO A 521 -11.71 6.92 14.98
C PRO A 521 -12.51 5.66 14.61
N ASP A 522 -13.32 5.77 13.56
CA ASP A 522 -13.92 4.64 12.85
C ASP A 522 -13.13 4.39 11.55
N GLY A 523 -12.71 3.14 11.35
CA GLY A 523 -11.94 2.71 10.17
C GLY A 523 -12.80 2.41 8.93
N GLY A 524 -14.13 2.33 9.07
CA GLY A 524 -15.04 2.03 7.94
C GLY A 524 -15.05 3.13 6.87
N TRP A 525 -14.67 4.36 7.21
CA TRP A 525 -14.43 5.46 6.27
C TRP A 525 -13.18 5.26 5.38
N GLY A 526 -12.41 4.20 5.61
CA GLY A 526 -11.25 3.80 4.81
C GLY A 526 -9.94 4.46 5.24
N ASP A 527 -9.07 4.72 4.27
CA ASP A 527 -7.77 5.36 4.49
C ASP A 527 -7.95 6.82 4.99
N LEU A 528 -7.55 7.06 6.24
CA LEU A 528 -7.59 8.36 6.90
C LEU A 528 -6.17 8.96 6.96
N ALA A 529 -5.70 9.37 5.79
CA ALA A 529 -4.40 9.99 5.55
C ALA A 529 -4.36 11.49 5.92
N THR A 530 -3.30 12.20 5.55
CA THR A 530 -3.13 13.66 5.75
C THR A 530 -4.26 14.54 5.16
N THR A 531 -5.12 13.97 4.31
CA THR A 531 -6.28 14.65 3.71
C THR A 531 -7.64 14.28 4.33
N ALA A 532 -7.67 13.37 5.31
CA ALA A 532 -8.87 12.99 6.06
C ALA A 532 -8.50 12.49 7.46
N PHE A 533 -8.81 13.25 8.50
CA PHE A 533 -8.35 12.98 9.88
C PHE A 533 -9.36 13.44 10.94
N TYR A 534 -9.26 12.92 12.16
CA TYR A 534 -10.09 13.38 13.28
C TYR A 534 -9.44 14.57 14.00
N ASP A 535 -10.21 15.64 14.22
CA ASP A 535 -9.77 16.80 15.00
C ASP A 535 -10.93 17.44 15.78
N GLY A 536 -10.70 17.71 17.07
CA GLY A 536 -11.67 18.30 17.99
C GLY A 536 -12.95 17.48 18.18
N GLY A 537 -12.92 16.17 17.94
CA GLY A 537 -14.12 15.30 17.94
C GLY A 537 -15.04 15.54 16.73
N ASN A 538 -14.45 15.76 15.56
CA ASN A 538 -15.12 15.92 14.27
C ASN A 538 -14.26 15.18 13.22
N LEU A 539 -14.86 14.56 12.21
CA LEU A 539 -14.12 14.05 11.05
C LEU A 539 -13.82 15.24 10.11
N VAL A 540 -12.55 15.43 9.77
CA VAL A 540 -12.09 16.56 8.95
C VAL A 540 -11.54 16.06 7.63
N ILE A 541 -12.25 16.36 6.54
CA ILE A 541 -11.76 16.11 5.18
C ILE A 541 -11.09 17.39 4.68
N LYS A 542 -9.77 17.36 4.48
CA LYS A 542 -8.95 18.49 4.00
C LYS A 542 -8.16 18.08 2.75
N PRO A 543 -8.75 18.13 1.55
CA PRO A 543 -8.07 17.77 0.31
C PRO A 543 -6.90 18.73 0.02
N GLN A 544 -5.93 18.27 -0.77
CA GLN A 544 -4.92 19.16 -1.37
C GLN A 544 -5.57 20.17 -2.34
N GLU A 545 -4.84 21.23 -2.70
CA GLU A 545 -5.28 22.26 -3.66
C GLU A 545 -5.85 21.66 -4.95
N ASN A 546 -7.00 22.17 -5.38
CA ASN A 546 -7.72 21.74 -6.58
C ASN A 546 -8.02 20.22 -6.62
N ARG A 547 -8.22 19.58 -5.45
CA ARG A 547 -8.63 18.16 -5.34
C ARG A 547 -9.93 17.99 -4.55
N THR A 548 -10.61 16.88 -4.83
CA THR A 548 -11.70 16.31 -4.02
C THR A 548 -11.19 15.08 -3.29
N ARG A 549 -11.65 14.85 -2.05
CA ARG A 549 -11.45 13.60 -1.29
C ARG A 549 -12.82 13.09 -0.84
N THR A 550 -13.21 11.95 -1.38
CA THR A 550 -14.44 11.23 -1.03
C THR A 550 -14.09 10.01 -0.19
N LEU A 551 -14.82 9.80 0.91
CA LEU A 551 -14.70 8.66 1.82
C LEU A 551 -16.02 7.88 1.78
N LEU A 552 -16.05 6.74 1.08
CA LEU A 552 -17.21 5.84 1.09
C LEU A 552 -17.07 4.84 2.25
N TYR A 553 -18.07 4.77 3.12
CA TYR A 553 -18.21 3.75 4.16
C TYR A 553 -18.61 2.41 3.53
N SER A 554 -17.63 1.76 2.88
CA SER A 554 -17.86 0.67 1.92
C SER A 554 -18.33 -0.66 2.54
N ALA A 555 -18.21 -0.79 3.87
CA ALA A 555 -18.60 -1.97 4.64
C ALA A 555 -20.13 -2.14 4.79
N LEU A 556 -20.92 -1.08 4.59
CA LEU A 556 -22.38 -1.10 4.69
C LEU A 556 -23.00 -0.64 3.36
N ARG A 557 -24.13 -1.26 2.98
CA ARG A 557 -24.80 -1.04 1.69
C ARG A 557 -26.31 -1.01 1.87
N TYR A 558 -26.92 0.05 1.34
CA TYR A 558 -28.33 0.35 1.53
C TYR A 558 -29.07 0.40 0.19
N VAL A 559 -30.25 -0.21 0.10
CA VAL A 559 -31.08 -0.25 -1.12
C VAL A 559 -32.09 0.90 -1.09
N ASN A 560 -32.86 0.96 0.00
CA ASN A 560 -33.50 2.17 0.50
C ASN A 560 -32.74 2.57 1.78
N ALA A 561 -32.73 3.85 2.15
CA ALA A 561 -32.27 4.34 3.45
C ALA A 561 -32.39 5.87 3.50
N THR A 562 -32.32 6.46 4.70
CA THR A 562 -32.10 7.90 4.89
C THR A 562 -30.77 8.15 5.57
N ALA A 563 -29.84 8.80 4.86
CA ALA A 563 -28.54 9.21 5.40
C ALA A 563 -28.57 10.68 5.84
N CYS A 564 -28.19 10.97 7.08
CA CYS A 564 -28.02 12.33 7.60
C CYS A 564 -26.56 12.62 7.94
N VAL A 565 -26.09 13.86 7.71
CA VAL A 565 -24.84 14.37 8.30
C VAL A 565 -24.98 15.83 8.73
N ASN A 566 -24.35 16.21 9.84
CA ASN A 566 -24.12 17.61 10.20
C ASN A 566 -22.74 18.05 9.69
N LEU A 567 -22.71 18.98 8.72
CA LEU A 567 -21.49 19.59 8.19
C LEU A 567 -21.31 21.00 8.79
N ARG A 568 -20.19 21.24 9.47
CA ARG A 568 -19.80 22.56 9.99
C ARG A 568 -18.90 23.28 8.99
N TRP A 569 -19.23 24.54 8.72
CA TRP A 569 -18.43 25.44 7.90
C TRP A 569 -17.06 25.78 8.52
N PRO A 570 -16.02 26.00 7.69
CA PRO A 570 -14.76 26.56 8.15
C PRO A 570 -14.94 27.88 8.92
N SER A 571 -14.02 28.14 9.84
CA SER A 571 -13.91 29.41 10.57
C SER A 571 -13.32 30.55 9.73
N GLU A 572 -12.57 30.21 8.68
CA GLU A 572 -11.91 31.16 7.78
C GLU A 572 -12.90 31.92 6.88
N PRO A 573 -12.60 33.17 6.48
CA PRO A 573 -13.44 33.93 5.54
C PRO A 573 -13.50 33.28 4.15
N VAL A 574 -14.61 33.56 3.46
CA VAL A 574 -14.92 33.14 2.08
C VAL A 574 -14.35 34.15 1.08
N GLN A 575 -13.80 33.69 -0.05
CA GLN A 575 -13.66 34.53 -1.26
C GLN A 575 -14.79 34.22 -2.24
N ALA A 576 -15.23 35.18 -3.06
CA ALA A 576 -16.54 35.10 -3.71
C ALA A 576 -16.64 34.03 -4.83
N GLU A 577 -15.50 33.66 -5.41
CA GLU A 577 -15.36 32.78 -6.57
C GLU A 577 -15.10 31.30 -6.18
N GLU A 578 -15.26 30.94 -4.90
CA GLU A 578 -14.87 29.64 -4.35
C GLU A 578 -15.63 28.45 -4.98
N ILE A 579 -14.87 27.48 -5.51
CA ILE A 579 -15.40 26.17 -5.98
C ILE A 579 -15.42 25.11 -4.88
N ALA A 580 -14.94 25.44 -3.68
CA ALA A 580 -14.83 24.49 -2.58
C ALA A 580 -16.22 24.10 -2.05
N SER A 581 -16.42 22.81 -1.85
CA SER A 581 -17.68 22.21 -1.44
C SER A 581 -17.48 21.06 -0.46
N GLY A 582 -18.53 20.69 0.26
CA GLY A 582 -18.55 19.47 1.05
C GLY A 582 -19.97 18.94 1.23
N GLY A 583 -20.11 17.65 1.51
CA GLY A 583 -21.43 17.03 1.65
C GLY A 583 -21.43 15.52 1.77
N ILE A 584 -22.53 14.91 1.32
CA ILE A 584 -22.79 13.47 1.38
C ILE A 584 -22.54 12.85 0.01
N ALA A 585 -21.77 11.77 -0.02
CA ALA A 585 -21.77 10.82 -1.13
C ALA A 585 -22.79 9.70 -0.84
N PHE A 586 -23.51 9.23 -1.85
CA PHE A 586 -24.57 8.23 -1.70
C PHE A 586 -24.67 7.30 -2.91
N TRP A 587 -25.37 6.18 -2.74
CA TRP A 587 -25.46 5.10 -3.72
C TRP A 587 -24.08 4.60 -4.23
N GLY A 588 -23.06 4.62 -3.36
CA GLY A 588 -21.69 4.27 -3.73
C GLY A 588 -21.50 2.79 -4.06
N GLN A 589 -21.20 2.49 -5.33
CA GLN A 589 -20.75 1.16 -5.73
C GLN A 589 -19.26 0.98 -5.40
N ASN A 590 -18.44 1.95 -5.81
CA ASN A 590 -17.00 2.04 -5.53
C ASN A 590 -16.55 3.52 -5.65
N ASN A 591 -15.29 3.83 -5.37
CA ASN A 591 -14.74 5.19 -5.45
C ASN A 591 -14.66 5.80 -6.88
N LYS A 592 -15.23 5.13 -7.89
CA LYS A 592 -15.42 5.64 -9.27
C LYS A 592 -16.89 5.73 -9.69
N ASN A 593 -17.82 5.23 -8.85
CA ASN A 593 -19.24 5.08 -9.18
C ASN A 593 -20.10 5.39 -7.95
N PHE A 594 -20.52 6.64 -7.82
CA PHE A 594 -21.34 7.16 -6.72
C PHE A 594 -22.09 8.43 -7.14
N TYR A 595 -22.97 8.92 -6.29
CA TYR A 595 -23.57 10.26 -6.37
C TYR A 595 -23.03 11.14 -5.24
N GLU A 596 -22.90 12.44 -5.45
CA GLU A 596 -22.53 13.42 -4.42
C GLU A 596 -23.53 14.56 -4.39
N ALA A 597 -23.98 14.94 -3.18
CA ALA A 597 -24.82 16.11 -2.93
C ALA A 597 -23.99 17.16 -2.18
N SER A 598 -23.66 18.25 -2.88
CA SER A 598 -22.69 19.26 -2.45
C SER A 598 -23.38 20.46 -1.81
N LEU A 599 -22.81 20.99 -0.72
CA LEU A 599 -23.11 22.35 -0.24
C LEU A 599 -21.92 23.27 -0.47
N PHE A 600 -22.20 24.52 -0.84
CA PHE A 600 -21.22 25.60 -1.00
C PHE A 600 -21.49 26.72 0.02
N ARG A 601 -20.41 27.41 0.43
CA ARG A 601 -20.47 28.48 1.45
C ARG A 601 -21.23 29.73 0.99
N ASP A 602 -21.42 29.89 -0.33
CA ASP A 602 -22.24 30.95 -0.92
C ASP A 602 -23.76 30.73 -0.73
N GLY A 603 -24.20 29.61 -0.16
CA GLY A 603 -25.62 29.28 -0.04
C GLY A 603 -26.22 28.64 -1.31
N THR A 604 -25.41 27.94 -2.09
CA THR A 604 -25.84 27.08 -3.20
C THR A 604 -25.58 25.59 -2.90
N PHE A 605 -26.27 24.72 -3.64
CA PHE A 605 -26.06 23.27 -3.63
C PHE A 605 -26.12 22.71 -5.06
N ASP A 606 -25.52 21.55 -5.30
CA ASP A 606 -25.73 20.75 -6.51
C ASP A 606 -25.75 19.25 -6.21
N ILE A 607 -26.01 18.45 -7.25
CA ILE A 607 -25.87 16.99 -7.20
C ILE A 607 -25.11 16.55 -8.45
N TYR A 608 -24.03 15.80 -8.24
CA TYR A 608 -23.24 15.15 -9.27
C TYR A 608 -23.35 13.63 -9.18
N ARG A 609 -22.97 12.95 -10.26
CA ARG A 609 -22.71 11.51 -10.31
C ARG A 609 -21.34 11.28 -10.92
N LEU A 610 -20.51 10.44 -10.30
CA LEU A 610 -19.30 9.91 -10.89
C LEU A 610 -19.61 8.57 -11.57
N ILE A 611 -19.09 8.35 -12.78
CA ILE A 611 -19.14 7.07 -13.50
C ILE A 611 -17.76 6.83 -14.14
N ASP A 612 -17.03 5.84 -13.64
CA ASP A 612 -15.71 5.42 -14.16
C ASP A 612 -14.74 6.59 -14.43
N ASP A 613 -14.63 7.47 -13.43
CA ASP A 613 -13.85 8.73 -13.40
C ASP A 613 -14.43 9.93 -14.19
N GLU A 614 -15.57 9.78 -14.90
CA GLU A 614 -16.30 10.90 -15.54
C GLU A 614 -17.39 11.50 -14.64
N TRP A 615 -17.45 12.83 -14.56
CA TRP A 615 -18.44 13.57 -13.76
C TRP A 615 -19.66 14.02 -14.58
N VAL A 616 -20.86 13.64 -14.14
CA VAL A 616 -22.14 14.03 -14.74
C VAL A 616 -22.93 14.91 -13.76
N THR A 617 -23.30 16.13 -14.17
CA THR A 617 -24.18 17.00 -13.38
C THR A 617 -25.61 16.48 -13.42
N VAL A 618 -26.20 16.18 -12.25
CA VAL A 618 -27.60 15.73 -12.10
C VAL A 618 -28.50 16.91 -11.73
N VAL A 619 -28.05 17.75 -10.80
CA VAL A 619 -28.65 19.05 -10.45
C VAL A 619 -27.57 20.10 -10.58
N LYS A 620 -27.83 21.20 -11.28
CA LYS A 620 -26.88 22.32 -11.43
C LYS A 620 -26.82 23.16 -10.15
N ARG A 621 -25.69 23.85 -9.91
CA ARG A 621 -25.48 24.73 -8.74
C ARG A 621 -26.63 25.73 -8.57
N THR A 622 -27.44 25.50 -7.54
CA THR A 622 -28.75 26.11 -7.30
C THR A 622 -28.75 26.80 -5.94
N LYS A 623 -29.22 28.05 -5.89
CA LYS A 623 -29.33 28.83 -4.64
C LYS A 623 -30.44 28.27 -3.74
N SER A 624 -30.18 28.14 -2.44
CA SER A 624 -31.25 27.84 -1.47
C SER A 624 -31.10 28.66 -0.20
N ALA A 625 -32.17 29.36 0.19
CA ALA A 625 -32.20 30.23 1.36
C ALA A 625 -32.13 29.47 2.71
N VAL A 626 -32.29 28.14 2.71
CA VAL A 626 -32.19 27.30 3.92
C VAL A 626 -30.75 26.93 4.26
N ILE A 627 -29.79 27.17 3.38
CA ILE A 627 -28.36 26.96 3.65
C ILE A 627 -27.86 28.15 4.47
N LYS A 628 -27.39 27.88 5.70
CA LYS A 628 -26.73 28.86 6.55
C LYS A 628 -25.33 29.13 6.00
N THR A 629 -24.85 30.37 6.01
CA THR A 629 -23.59 30.77 5.35
C THR A 629 -22.54 31.39 6.28
N GLY A 630 -22.81 31.49 7.59
CA GLY A 630 -21.89 32.04 8.56
C GLY A 630 -20.68 31.15 8.87
N ALA A 631 -19.58 31.76 9.31
CA ALA A 631 -18.40 31.00 9.74
C ALA A 631 -18.73 30.13 10.96
N ASN A 632 -18.36 28.84 10.91
CA ASN A 632 -18.73 27.80 11.89
C ASN A 632 -20.22 27.41 11.96
N ASP A 633 -21.10 27.89 11.06
CA ASP A 633 -22.48 27.39 11.00
C ASP A 633 -22.51 25.89 10.72
N ILE A 634 -23.48 25.19 11.31
CA ILE A 634 -23.75 23.77 11.06
C ILE A 634 -24.98 23.65 10.15
N ASN A 635 -24.80 23.06 8.97
CA ASN A 635 -25.85 22.67 8.06
C ASN A 635 -26.06 21.15 8.13
N GLN A 636 -27.30 20.71 8.32
CA GLN A 636 -27.64 19.30 8.20
C GLN A 636 -27.96 19.00 6.72
N LEU A 637 -27.27 18.03 6.11
CA LEU A 637 -27.72 17.38 4.87
C LEU A 637 -28.46 16.10 5.25
N LYS A 638 -29.55 15.78 4.56
CA LYS A 638 -30.29 14.53 4.71
C LYS A 638 -30.73 14.02 3.34
N VAL A 639 -30.28 12.83 2.94
CA VAL A 639 -30.57 12.19 1.65
C VAL A 639 -31.42 10.96 1.90
N GLY A 640 -32.71 11.05 1.58
CA GLY A 640 -33.64 9.91 1.63
C GLY A 640 -33.65 9.20 0.27
N MET A 641 -33.26 7.93 0.24
CA MET A 641 -33.23 7.09 -0.97
C MET A 641 -34.32 6.02 -0.86
N SER A 642 -35.21 5.94 -1.85
CA SER A 642 -36.12 4.79 -1.97
C SER A 642 -36.57 4.56 -3.41
N ASN A 643 -36.74 3.30 -3.81
CA ASN A 643 -37.32 2.93 -5.11
C ASN A 643 -36.65 3.58 -6.35
N GLY A 644 -35.35 3.89 -6.27
CA GLY A 644 -34.62 4.59 -7.35
C GLY A 644 -34.78 6.12 -7.37
N ILE A 645 -35.44 6.70 -6.38
CA ILE A 645 -35.51 8.14 -6.13
C ILE A 645 -34.56 8.51 -4.98
N ALA A 646 -33.88 9.66 -5.09
CA ALA A 646 -33.14 10.28 -3.99
C ALA A 646 -33.65 11.70 -3.73
N THR A 647 -34.02 11.99 -2.49
CA THR A 647 -34.60 13.25 -2.04
C THR A 647 -33.61 13.95 -1.12
N LEU A 648 -33.16 15.14 -1.51
CA LEU A 648 -32.24 15.96 -0.71
C LEU A 648 -33.01 16.96 0.16
N TYR A 649 -32.73 16.92 1.45
CA TYR A 649 -33.15 17.88 2.45
C TYR A 649 -31.92 18.62 2.98
N ILE A 650 -32.07 19.93 3.23
CA ILE A 650 -31.06 20.76 3.89
C ILE A 650 -31.73 21.49 5.05
N ASN A 651 -31.17 21.36 6.25
CA ASN A 651 -31.78 21.87 7.49
C ASN A 651 -33.29 21.53 7.55
N ASP A 652 -33.57 20.24 7.34
CA ASP A 652 -34.88 19.59 7.37
C ASP A 652 -35.93 20.07 6.33
N THR A 653 -35.56 21.01 5.46
CA THR A 653 -36.38 21.43 4.31
C THR A 653 -36.01 20.62 3.07
N LYS A 654 -36.97 19.98 2.39
CA LYS A 654 -36.78 19.34 1.08
C LYS A 654 -36.39 20.42 0.05
N VAL A 655 -35.21 20.28 -0.57
CA VAL A 655 -34.70 21.24 -1.58
C VAL A 655 -34.71 20.69 -3.00
N THR A 656 -34.60 19.37 -3.18
CA THR A 656 -34.76 18.72 -4.48
C THR A 656 -35.06 17.23 -4.35
N GLU A 657 -35.44 16.61 -5.45
CA GLU A 657 -35.70 15.18 -5.59
C GLU A 657 -35.32 14.76 -7.01
N ILE A 658 -34.57 13.66 -7.12
CA ILE A 658 -34.03 13.18 -8.39
C ILE A 658 -34.34 11.70 -8.60
N PRO A 659 -34.69 11.28 -9.83
CA PRO A 659 -34.56 9.88 -10.23
C PRO A 659 -33.07 9.54 -10.41
N GLY A 660 -32.69 8.31 -10.09
CA GLY A 660 -31.33 7.82 -10.27
C GLY A 660 -31.25 6.30 -10.41
N GLN A 661 -30.03 5.79 -10.27
CA GLN A 661 -29.69 4.39 -10.53
C GLN A 661 -28.92 3.83 -9.34
N PRO A 662 -29.61 3.37 -8.28
CA PRO A 662 -28.98 2.66 -7.17
C PRO A 662 -28.28 1.38 -7.65
N PRO A 663 -27.13 1.01 -7.04
CA PRO A 663 -26.55 -0.32 -7.22
C PRO A 663 -27.55 -1.40 -6.76
N ARG A 664 -27.72 -2.47 -7.54
CA ARG A 664 -28.72 -3.54 -7.26
C ARG A 664 -28.55 -4.23 -5.90
N ALA A 665 -27.33 -4.25 -5.36
CA ALA A 665 -26.98 -4.84 -4.06
C ALA A 665 -26.84 -3.78 -2.95
N GLY A 666 -27.42 -2.59 -3.16
CA GLY A 666 -27.27 -1.45 -2.27
C GLY A 666 -25.96 -0.68 -2.47
N GLY A 667 -26.02 0.62 -2.20
CA GLY A 667 -24.87 1.51 -2.27
C GLY A 667 -24.36 1.91 -0.89
N ALA A 668 -23.06 2.17 -0.80
CA ALA A 668 -22.45 2.78 0.37
C ALA A 668 -22.87 4.25 0.51
N ILE A 669 -22.86 4.72 1.75
CA ILE A 669 -22.90 6.14 2.10
C ILE A 669 -21.47 6.63 2.32
N GLY A 670 -21.22 7.89 2.03
CA GLY A 670 -19.92 8.50 2.18
C GLY A 670 -19.99 9.98 2.50
N LEU A 671 -18.83 10.55 2.79
CA LEU A 671 -18.65 11.98 3.05
C LEU A 671 -17.52 12.49 2.17
N PHE A 672 -17.64 13.72 1.68
CA PHE A 672 -16.63 14.29 0.79
C PHE A 672 -16.35 15.75 1.08
N GLY A 673 -15.14 16.16 0.74
CA GLY A 673 -14.72 17.56 0.71
C GLY A 673 -13.95 17.86 -0.57
N GLN A 674 -14.08 19.08 -1.07
CA GLN A 674 -13.36 19.65 -2.19
C GLN A 674 -12.68 20.93 -1.73
N SER A 675 -11.37 21.05 -1.97
CA SER A 675 -10.63 22.30 -1.70
C SER A 675 -10.82 23.30 -2.85
N ASP A 676 -10.54 24.58 -2.59
CA ASP A 676 -10.45 25.56 -3.68
C ASP A 676 -9.13 25.37 -4.47
N LYS A 677 -8.88 26.28 -5.42
CA LYS A 677 -7.73 26.20 -6.34
C LYS A 677 -6.41 26.70 -5.75
N GLU A 678 -6.45 27.44 -4.66
CA GLU A 678 -5.35 28.26 -4.15
C GLU A 678 -5.01 27.96 -2.68
N ARG A 679 -5.88 27.26 -1.94
CA ARG A 679 -5.63 26.78 -0.58
C ARG A 679 -6.37 25.46 -0.25
N PRO A 680 -5.80 24.59 0.61
CA PRO A 680 -6.50 23.44 1.19
C PRO A 680 -7.57 23.85 2.23
N ILE A 681 -8.86 23.56 1.97
CA ILE A 681 -9.96 23.82 2.92
C ILE A 681 -10.34 22.55 3.68
N GLY A 682 -10.53 22.66 5.00
CA GLY A 682 -10.91 21.55 5.89
C GLY A 682 -12.39 21.53 6.23
N TRP A 683 -13.13 20.57 5.69
CA TRP A 683 -14.57 20.35 5.92
C TRP A 683 -14.79 19.49 7.15
N ARG A 684 -15.58 19.96 8.12
CA ARG A 684 -15.72 19.34 9.45
C ARG A 684 -17.10 18.71 9.62
N PHE A 685 -17.16 17.39 9.61
CA PHE A 685 -18.37 16.62 9.88
C PHE A 685 -18.49 16.36 11.39
N VAL A 686 -19.65 16.68 11.96
CA VAL A 686 -19.90 16.69 13.41
C VAL A 686 -20.52 15.37 13.87
N ASP A 687 -21.43 14.83 13.07
CA ASP A 687 -21.91 13.46 13.17
C ASP A 687 -22.60 13.00 11.88
N ALA A 688 -22.60 11.68 11.65
CA ALA A 688 -23.34 10.99 10.60
C ALA A 688 -24.27 9.92 11.19
N ALA A 689 -25.34 9.59 10.47
CA ALA A 689 -26.14 8.39 10.72
C ALA A 689 -26.93 7.97 9.47
N VAL A 690 -27.30 6.70 9.43
CA VAL A 690 -28.17 6.11 8.40
C VAL A 690 -29.28 5.32 9.09
N VAL A 691 -30.51 5.55 8.64
CA VAL A 691 -31.72 4.77 8.94
C VAL A 691 -32.02 3.94 7.69
N ASP A 692 -32.29 2.64 7.82
CA ASP A 692 -32.52 1.70 6.69
C ASP A 692 -34.02 1.48 6.44
#